data_AF-A0A7R8YR05-F1
#
_entry.id   AF-A0A7R8YR05-F1
#
_cell.length_a   1.000
_cell.length_b   1.000
_cell.length_c   1.000
_cell.angle_alpha   90.00
_cell.angle_beta   90.00
_cell.angle_gamma   90.00
#
_symmetry.space_group_name_H-M   'P 1'
#
loop_
_entity.id
_entity.type
_entity.pdbx_description
1 polymer ?
#
loop_
_entity_poly.entity_id
_entity_poly.type
_entity_poly.pdbx_seq_one_letter_code
_entity_poly.pdbx_strand_id
1 'polypeptide(L)'
;MRYKINAGLFVLFVLFISVCISNLANFLGTDRQIAQRLQETSENNLEWKDRRKKLEIGNGTDHLMWFVQISDIHISIWRDKKRQSDLRDFTGETLDVIKPPVVVASGDLTDAWSTNYLGSQQFKREWEIYKSILEENQVGKKTIWMDIRGNHDTFNVPSLDSDLNFFTKYSIQGDKHKRSYMKQITVGKDKYSFIAIDACQNPGTKRAFNFVGILDVNQTNAIIDLAEASRKSGADYIVWFGHYPTSSILSPGTGNRGIRGVLGHYDEGYVYLSGHLHTLGGLAKNMYALQDTNFFELELADWKDNRMFRVAAFDHGLFSFIDIKHKDWPIILVTNPKDSMLNIEKKEDPSLQVKSTHIRILLFDPEEIISCKVQIDDEQFKDCHNITKNLYVREWQPDRYKKGQHRINVVVTTADGRRKSISQQFALDNTNRGFPTIAKMILKTNLTHIFQAMFGFALAACILPICILRTWHELAYARKVKKPNLHRSYFRRMIRKLWILSTVDRILYPYLFSILYVLIGPWSIGHIIDGHMGIIFSWGMFVKGHFLPGTLSYLYGYFQLMFCSFPLVFIYAQVVWDRYNILLVPEKQRPKTIWSRTFEYLPFCTVLLTEIVLAGFFWSIYGPLSAFLGPLRTWSMVLHCALFYWAKTLPKYTLKSAMTVLE
;
A
#
# COMPACT_ATOMS: atom_id res chain seq x y z
N MET A 1 44.95 18.34 21.31
CA MET A 1 44.61 17.08 20.61
C MET A 1 43.28 17.27 19.89
N ARG A 2 43.28 17.48 18.57
CA ARG A 2 42.04 17.58 17.77
C ARG A 2 41.70 16.20 17.25
N TYR A 3 40.61 15.60 17.72
CA TYR A 3 40.06 14.39 17.13
C TYR A 3 39.64 14.69 15.68
N LYS A 4 40.52 14.39 14.73
CA LYS A 4 40.18 14.35 13.31
C LYS A 4 39.39 13.06 13.07
N ILE A 5 38.11 13.07 13.40
CA ILE A 5 37.20 12.05 12.85
C ILE A 5 37.23 12.27 11.34
N ASN A 6 37.78 11.29 10.60
CA ASN A 6 37.78 11.32 9.15
C ASN A 6 36.32 11.44 8.69
N ALA A 7 35.95 12.58 8.10
CA ALA A 7 34.58 12.81 7.64
C ALA A 7 34.09 11.70 6.68
N GLY A 8 35.00 11.09 5.92
CA GLY A 8 34.70 9.89 5.11
C GLY A 8 34.34 8.65 5.93
N LEU A 9 35.00 8.42 7.06
CA LEU A 9 34.69 7.30 7.97
C LEU A 9 33.34 7.53 8.68
N PHE A 10 33.05 8.78 9.04
CA PHE A 10 31.77 9.17 9.65
C PHE A 10 30.61 9.05 8.66
N VAL A 11 30.82 9.42 7.39
CA VAL A 11 29.85 9.24 6.31
C VAL A 11 29.59 7.75 6.03
N LEU A 12 30.65 6.94 5.93
CA LEU A 12 30.52 5.48 5.79
C LEU A 12 29.81 4.87 7.00
N PHE A 13 30.10 5.34 8.21
CA PHE A 13 29.44 4.93 9.45
C PHE A 13 27.95 5.31 9.47
N VAL A 14 27.56 6.50 8.99
CA VAL A 14 26.16 6.92 8.91
C VAL A 14 25.39 6.16 7.83
N LEU A 15 25.99 5.93 6.66
CA LEU A 15 25.40 5.09 5.62
C LEU A 15 25.27 3.64 6.09
N PHE A 16 26.30 3.12 6.76
CA PHE A 16 26.30 1.81 7.40
C PHE A 16 25.22 1.71 8.48
N ILE A 17 25.08 2.71 9.36
CA ILE A 17 24.02 2.72 10.39
C ILE A 17 22.62 2.82 9.79
N SER A 18 22.42 3.63 8.74
CA SER A 18 21.12 3.73 8.05
C SER A 18 20.71 2.38 7.42
N VAL A 19 21.66 1.67 6.82
CA VAL A 19 21.48 0.33 6.24
C VAL A 19 21.36 -0.75 7.34
N CYS A 20 22.14 -0.65 8.42
CA CYS A 20 22.15 -1.61 9.51
C CYS A 20 20.92 -1.49 10.41
N ILE A 21 20.44 -0.30 10.75
CA ILE A 21 19.18 -0.11 11.50
C ILE A 21 17.99 -0.63 10.69
N SER A 22 18.01 -0.46 9.36
CA SER A 22 17.01 -1.04 8.46
C SER A 22 17.03 -2.58 8.42
N ASN A 23 18.15 -3.22 8.76
CA ASN A 23 18.35 -4.67 8.71
C ASN A 23 18.46 -5.35 10.08
N LEU A 24 18.61 -4.59 11.17
CA LEU A 24 18.84 -5.15 12.51
C LEU A 24 17.62 -5.94 13.02
N ALA A 25 16.41 -5.55 12.61
CA ALA A 25 15.19 -6.29 12.91
C ALA A 25 15.06 -7.61 12.12
N ASN A 26 15.65 -7.70 10.93
CA ASN A 26 15.65 -8.92 10.11
C ASN A 26 16.76 -9.91 10.54
N PHE A 27 17.84 -9.41 11.15
CA PHE A 27 19.00 -10.25 11.51
C PHE A 27 18.83 -11.02 12.83
N LEU A 28 17.92 -10.59 13.71
CA LEU A 28 17.70 -11.20 15.03
C LEU A 28 16.67 -12.33 14.98
N GLY A 29 17.11 -13.52 14.53
CA GLY A 29 16.58 -14.84 14.95
C GLY A 29 15.14 -15.26 14.55
N THR A 30 14.28 -14.35 14.10
CA THR A 30 12.86 -14.65 13.81
C THR A 30 12.63 -15.22 12.41
N ASP A 31 13.47 -14.87 11.43
CA ASP A 31 13.35 -15.33 10.02
C ASP A 31 13.43 -16.86 9.86
N ARG A 32 14.00 -17.57 10.84
CA ARG A 32 14.07 -19.04 10.80
C ARG A 32 12.81 -19.72 11.28
N GLN A 33 12.09 -19.16 12.25
CA GLN A 33 10.99 -19.89 12.90
C GLN A 33 9.83 -20.15 11.94
N ILE A 34 9.39 -19.14 11.20
CA ILE A 34 8.27 -19.30 10.26
C ILE A 34 8.71 -20.13 9.06
N ALA A 35 9.93 -19.90 8.56
CA ALA A 35 10.47 -20.69 7.45
C ALA A 35 10.59 -22.18 7.79
N GLN A 36 11.08 -22.52 8.99
CA GLN A 36 11.13 -23.89 9.50
C GLN A 36 9.73 -24.48 9.62
N ARG A 37 8.78 -23.73 10.19
CA ARG A 37 7.40 -24.18 10.31
C ARG A 37 6.75 -24.49 8.95
N LEU A 38 6.96 -23.64 7.95
CA LEU A 38 6.48 -23.89 6.60
C LEU A 38 7.17 -25.12 5.96
N GLN A 39 8.42 -25.41 6.33
CA GLN A 39 9.07 -26.65 5.91
C GLN A 39 8.47 -27.88 6.60
N GLU A 40 8.08 -27.77 7.87
CA GLU A 40 7.40 -28.85 8.60
C GLU A 40 6.00 -29.13 8.04
N THR A 41 5.29 -28.12 7.53
CA THR A 41 3.96 -28.26 6.91
C THR A 41 4.00 -28.65 5.43
N SER A 42 5.20 -28.85 4.87
CA SER A 42 5.45 -29.19 3.47
C SER A 42 5.08 -30.65 3.13
N GLU A 43 3.84 -31.04 3.39
CA GLU A 43 3.33 -32.32 2.89
C GLU A 43 2.87 -32.16 1.43
N ASN A 44 3.32 -33.09 0.56
CA ASN A 44 2.82 -33.17 -0.80
C ASN A 44 1.34 -33.58 -0.77
N ASN A 45 0.44 -32.63 -1.06
CA ASN A 45 -1.00 -32.92 -1.13
C ASN A 45 -1.39 -33.62 -2.45
N LEU A 46 -0.90 -34.85 -2.62
CA LEU A 46 -1.14 -35.68 -3.81
C LEU A 46 -2.63 -35.99 -3.99
N GLU A 47 -3.34 -36.27 -2.88
CA GLU A 47 -4.76 -36.57 -2.92
C GLU A 47 -5.57 -35.40 -3.49
N TRP A 48 -5.31 -34.17 -3.03
CA TRP A 48 -5.92 -32.98 -3.61
C TRP A 48 -5.62 -32.87 -5.10
N LYS A 49 -4.36 -33.02 -5.52
CA LYS A 49 -3.98 -32.96 -6.95
C LYS A 49 -4.73 -34.00 -7.79
N ASP A 50 -4.91 -35.20 -7.27
CA ASP A 50 -5.59 -36.28 -8.00
C ASP A 50 -7.11 -36.09 -8.07
N ARG A 51 -7.76 -35.48 -7.06
CA ARG A 51 -9.18 -35.08 -7.18
C ARG A 51 -9.38 -34.07 -8.30
N ARG A 52 -8.45 -33.12 -8.44
CA ARG A 52 -8.54 -32.02 -9.43
C ARG A 52 -8.38 -32.50 -10.87
N LYS A 53 -7.53 -33.50 -11.11
CA LYS A 53 -7.34 -34.13 -12.44
C LYS A 53 -8.57 -34.86 -12.96
N LYS A 54 -9.56 -35.17 -12.11
CA LYS A 54 -10.77 -35.91 -12.47
C LYS A 54 -11.95 -34.99 -12.85
N LEU A 55 -11.77 -33.68 -12.78
CA LEU A 55 -12.83 -32.73 -13.13
C LEU A 55 -13.04 -32.72 -14.65
N GLU A 56 -14.29 -32.53 -15.06
CA GLU A 56 -14.67 -32.40 -16.46
C GLU A 56 -15.66 -31.24 -16.62
N ILE A 57 -15.37 -30.33 -17.54
CA ILE A 57 -16.23 -29.15 -17.77
C ILE A 57 -17.35 -29.53 -18.74
N GLY A 58 -18.53 -29.77 -18.17
CA GLY A 58 -19.78 -30.01 -18.88
C GLY A 58 -20.83 -28.93 -18.62
N ASN A 59 -22.11 -29.32 -18.66
CA ASN A 59 -23.24 -28.46 -18.29
C ASN A 59 -23.63 -28.55 -16.80
N GLY A 60 -22.98 -29.42 -16.02
CA GLY A 60 -23.28 -29.64 -14.59
C GLY A 60 -23.01 -28.44 -13.69
N THR A 61 -23.52 -28.53 -12.45
CA THR A 61 -23.39 -27.49 -11.41
C THR A 61 -22.70 -27.99 -10.13
N ASP A 62 -22.28 -29.26 -10.11
CA ASP A 62 -21.73 -29.90 -8.90
C ASP A 62 -20.45 -29.23 -8.37
N HIS A 63 -19.68 -28.59 -9.25
CA HIS A 63 -18.43 -27.90 -8.94
C HIS A 63 -18.52 -26.41 -9.26
N LEU A 64 -19.68 -25.79 -9.04
CA LEU A 64 -19.93 -24.39 -9.32
C LEU A 64 -20.28 -23.62 -8.03
N MET A 65 -19.49 -22.61 -7.72
CA MET A 65 -19.74 -21.69 -6.61
C MET A 65 -19.33 -20.28 -7.03
N TRP A 66 -20.16 -19.28 -6.73
CA TRP A 66 -19.80 -17.87 -6.86
C TRP A 66 -19.89 -17.16 -5.51
N PHE A 67 -19.16 -16.06 -5.37
CA PHE A 67 -19.19 -15.20 -4.20
C PHE A 67 -18.96 -13.76 -4.61
N VAL A 68 -19.19 -12.85 -3.66
CA VAL A 68 -19.03 -11.41 -3.88
C VAL A 68 -17.97 -10.85 -2.95
N GLN A 69 -17.20 -9.86 -3.43
CA GLN A 69 -16.33 -9.03 -2.60
C GLN A 69 -16.76 -7.56 -2.71
N ILE A 70 -16.78 -6.88 -1.57
CA ILE A 70 -16.88 -5.43 -1.44
C ILE A 70 -15.76 -4.94 -0.52
N SER A 71 -15.24 -3.72 -0.75
CA SER A 71 -14.14 -3.17 0.03
C SER A 71 -14.25 -1.66 0.16
N ASP A 72 -13.60 -1.09 1.18
CA ASP A 72 -13.40 0.36 1.33
C ASP A 72 -14.76 1.09 1.27
N ILE A 73 -15.66 0.64 2.16
CA ILE A 73 -17.04 1.11 2.25
C ILE A 73 -17.08 2.56 2.73
N HIS A 74 -16.25 2.88 3.73
CA HIS A 74 -16.09 4.20 4.33
C HIS A 74 -17.43 4.87 4.65
N ILE A 75 -18.26 4.20 5.48
CA ILE A 75 -19.45 4.84 6.06
C ILE A 75 -19.00 6.10 6.80
N SER A 76 -19.48 7.25 6.33
CA SER A 76 -19.10 8.56 6.86
C SER A 76 -20.34 9.31 7.32
N ILE A 77 -20.31 9.89 8.52
CA ILE A 77 -21.34 10.84 8.96
C ILE A 77 -21.12 12.25 8.41
N TRP A 78 -19.94 12.53 7.85
CA TRP A 78 -19.54 13.84 7.36
C TRP A 78 -19.50 13.94 5.83
N ARG A 79 -19.23 12.82 5.15
CA ARG A 79 -18.99 12.75 3.71
C ARG A 79 -20.08 11.96 3.01
N ASP A 80 -20.26 12.28 1.73
CA ASP A 80 -21.12 11.60 0.75
C ASP A 80 -22.11 10.60 1.34
N LYS A 81 -23.29 11.11 1.73
CA LYS A 81 -24.37 10.28 2.28
C LYS A 81 -24.84 9.20 1.30
N LYS A 82 -24.57 9.33 0.00
CA LYS A 82 -24.94 8.30 -0.99
C LYS A 82 -24.21 6.99 -0.73
N ARG A 83 -23.02 6.99 -0.11
CA ARG A 83 -22.30 5.76 0.27
C ARG A 83 -23.19 4.81 1.07
N GLN A 84 -23.99 5.38 1.97
CA GLN A 84 -24.88 4.66 2.86
C GLN A 84 -26.13 4.17 2.13
N SER A 85 -26.79 5.04 1.36
CA SER A 85 -27.98 4.65 0.59
C SER A 85 -27.68 3.63 -0.50
N ASP A 86 -26.54 3.78 -1.18
CA ASP A 86 -26.12 2.83 -2.20
C ASP A 86 -25.74 1.49 -1.56
N LEU A 87 -25.11 1.48 -0.37
CA LEU A 87 -24.81 0.23 0.34
C LEU A 87 -26.09 -0.47 0.78
N ARG A 88 -27.09 0.32 1.23
CA ARG A 88 -28.42 -0.19 1.56
C ARG A 88 -29.11 -0.80 0.35
N ASP A 89 -29.00 -0.18 -0.80
CA ASP A 89 -29.51 -0.69 -2.07
C ASP A 89 -28.74 -1.93 -2.55
N PHE A 90 -27.41 -1.95 -2.41
CA PHE A 90 -26.59 -3.12 -2.69
C PHE A 90 -26.97 -4.34 -1.84
N THR A 91 -27.07 -4.15 -0.53
CA THR A 91 -27.43 -5.22 0.42
C THR A 91 -28.91 -5.61 0.34
N GLY A 92 -29.77 -4.70 -0.12
CA GLY A 92 -31.19 -4.92 -0.34
C GLY A 92 -31.49 -5.63 -1.65
N GLU A 93 -31.02 -5.08 -2.77
CA GLU A 93 -31.42 -5.49 -4.13
C GLU A 93 -30.33 -6.34 -4.82
N THR A 94 -29.09 -5.86 -4.85
CA THR A 94 -28.01 -6.52 -5.62
C THR A 94 -27.70 -7.92 -5.08
N LEU A 95 -27.67 -8.09 -3.76
CA LEU A 95 -27.49 -9.41 -3.14
C LEU A 95 -28.68 -10.34 -3.39
N ASP A 96 -29.91 -9.84 -3.55
CA ASP A 96 -31.10 -10.66 -3.84
C ASP A 96 -31.12 -11.13 -5.30
N VAL A 97 -30.47 -10.39 -6.19
CA VAL A 97 -30.25 -10.78 -7.58
C VAL A 97 -29.15 -11.84 -7.68
N ILE A 98 -27.97 -11.58 -7.09
CA ILE A 98 -26.80 -12.46 -7.23
C ILE A 98 -26.94 -13.73 -6.37
N LYS A 99 -27.59 -13.61 -5.21
CA LYS A 99 -27.75 -14.68 -4.18
C LYS A 99 -26.44 -15.43 -3.88
N PRO A 100 -25.34 -14.72 -3.55
CA PRO A 100 -24.06 -15.37 -3.31
C PRO A 100 -24.10 -16.12 -1.96
N PRO A 101 -23.60 -17.36 -1.87
CA PRO A 101 -23.39 -18.05 -0.59
C PRO A 101 -22.52 -17.27 0.41
N VAL A 102 -21.54 -16.50 -0.09
CA VAL A 102 -20.61 -15.71 0.72
C VAL A 102 -20.43 -14.32 0.14
N VAL A 103 -20.37 -13.32 1.02
CA VAL A 103 -19.88 -11.98 0.71
C VAL A 103 -18.69 -11.66 1.60
N VAL A 104 -17.58 -11.25 1.00
CA VAL A 104 -16.38 -10.77 1.69
C VAL A 104 -16.40 -9.25 1.74
N ALA A 105 -16.33 -8.66 2.94
CA ALA A 105 -16.16 -7.22 3.16
C ALA A 105 -14.73 -6.95 3.67
N SER A 106 -13.82 -6.60 2.75
CA SER A 106 -12.36 -6.55 2.98
C SER A 106 -11.85 -5.27 3.66
N GLY A 107 -12.56 -4.76 4.66
CA GLY A 107 -12.09 -3.66 5.51
C GLY A 107 -12.44 -2.26 5.05
N ASP A 108 -12.02 -1.29 5.88
CA ASP A 108 -12.42 0.11 5.86
C ASP A 108 -13.94 0.26 5.77
N LEU A 109 -14.60 -0.37 6.75
CA LEU A 109 -16.06 -0.37 6.89
C LEU A 109 -16.57 1.04 7.22
N THR A 110 -15.81 1.77 8.02
CA THR A 110 -16.08 3.15 8.45
C THR A 110 -15.06 4.15 7.91
N ASP A 111 -15.43 5.43 7.83
CA ASP A 111 -14.55 6.49 7.31
C ASP A 111 -13.62 7.02 8.39
N ALA A 112 -14.08 7.13 9.64
CA ALA A 112 -13.27 7.48 10.81
C ALA A 112 -12.46 8.79 10.65
N TRP A 113 -12.87 9.68 9.74
CA TRP A 113 -12.28 10.98 9.49
C TRP A 113 -13.04 12.08 10.23
N SER A 114 -12.29 13.03 10.78
CA SER A 114 -12.87 14.23 11.36
C SER A 114 -13.27 15.23 10.28
N THR A 115 -14.12 16.19 10.64
CA THR A 115 -14.62 17.25 9.74
C THR A 115 -13.50 18.06 9.07
N ASN A 116 -12.37 18.23 9.75
CA ASN A 116 -11.19 18.97 9.27
C ASN A 116 -10.29 18.20 8.28
N TYR A 117 -10.66 17.00 7.84
CA TYR A 117 -9.91 16.12 6.93
C TYR A 117 -8.55 15.60 7.44
N LEU A 118 -8.08 16.07 8.60
CA LEU A 118 -6.76 15.74 9.16
C LEU A 118 -6.86 14.82 10.37
N GLY A 119 -7.84 15.06 11.25
CA GLY A 119 -8.07 14.24 12.44
C GLY A 119 -8.68 12.88 12.10
N SER A 120 -8.37 11.87 12.90
CA SER A 120 -8.88 10.51 12.74
C SER A 120 -9.21 9.87 14.09
N GLN A 121 -10.40 9.31 14.22
CA GLN A 121 -10.87 8.61 15.41
C GLN A 121 -12.09 7.74 15.08
N GLN A 122 -12.46 6.84 15.99
CA GLN A 122 -13.69 6.05 15.85
C GLN A 122 -14.94 6.88 16.16
N PHE A 123 -15.88 6.94 15.22
CA PHE A 123 -17.20 7.54 15.43
C PHE A 123 -18.25 6.44 15.58
N LYS A 124 -18.78 6.27 16.79
CA LYS A 124 -19.80 5.26 17.10
C LYS A 124 -20.99 5.28 16.11
N ARG A 125 -21.41 6.47 15.68
CA ARG A 125 -22.54 6.63 14.75
C ARG A 125 -22.29 6.01 13.36
N GLU A 126 -21.05 6.03 12.87
CA GLU A 126 -20.72 5.37 11.58
C GLU A 126 -20.90 3.86 11.68
N TRP A 127 -20.45 3.28 12.80
CA TRP A 127 -20.63 1.87 13.11
C TRP A 127 -22.10 1.47 13.33
N GLU A 128 -22.89 2.32 14.01
CA GLU A 128 -24.33 2.11 14.15
C GLU A 128 -25.04 2.10 12.79
N ILE A 129 -24.67 2.99 11.88
CA ILE A 129 -25.22 3.03 10.50
C ILE A 129 -24.82 1.76 9.74
N TYR A 130 -23.55 1.36 9.80
CA TYR A 130 -23.08 0.13 9.15
C TYR A 130 -23.89 -1.08 9.62
N LYS A 131 -24.02 -1.26 10.94
CA LYS A 131 -24.82 -2.32 11.54
C LYS A 131 -26.29 -2.25 11.11
N SER A 132 -26.90 -1.07 11.16
CA SER A 132 -28.32 -0.92 10.84
C SER A 132 -28.62 -1.28 9.39
N ILE A 133 -27.76 -0.90 8.44
CA ILE A 133 -27.92 -1.27 7.03
C ILE A 133 -27.94 -2.80 6.86
N LEU A 134 -27.04 -3.52 7.53
CA LEU A 134 -26.96 -4.98 7.44
C LEU A 134 -28.16 -5.67 8.11
N GLU A 135 -28.64 -5.13 9.25
CA GLU A 135 -29.80 -5.66 9.98
C GLU A 135 -31.12 -5.40 9.27
N GLU A 136 -31.34 -4.16 8.80
CA GLU A 136 -32.56 -3.74 8.08
C GLU A 136 -32.78 -4.58 6.82
N ASN A 137 -31.70 -4.88 6.09
CA ASN A 137 -31.74 -5.75 4.91
C ASN A 137 -31.57 -7.25 5.23
N GLN A 138 -31.53 -7.63 6.51
CA GLN A 138 -31.41 -9.02 6.97
C GLN A 138 -30.28 -9.80 6.29
N VAL A 139 -29.13 -9.17 6.07
CA VAL A 139 -28.02 -9.71 5.25
C VAL A 139 -27.57 -11.09 5.74
N GLY A 140 -27.51 -11.30 7.07
CA GLY A 140 -27.13 -12.59 7.65
C GLY A 140 -28.09 -13.76 7.34
N LYS A 141 -29.31 -13.49 6.85
CA LYS A 141 -30.23 -14.53 6.34
C LYS A 141 -30.07 -14.77 4.83
N LYS A 142 -29.51 -13.81 4.10
CA LYS A 142 -29.32 -13.85 2.64
C LYS A 142 -28.01 -14.53 2.25
N THR A 143 -26.96 -14.31 3.03
CA THR A 143 -25.59 -14.74 2.72
C THR A 143 -24.73 -14.78 3.99
N ILE A 144 -23.58 -15.48 3.92
CA ILE A 144 -22.55 -15.38 4.96
C ILE A 144 -21.72 -14.12 4.68
N TRP A 145 -21.97 -13.08 5.47
CA TRP A 145 -21.22 -11.82 5.41
C TRP A 145 -19.96 -11.90 6.27
N MET A 146 -18.80 -11.86 5.61
CA MET A 146 -17.48 -11.99 6.22
C MET A 146 -16.76 -10.65 6.21
N ASP A 147 -16.93 -9.88 7.29
CA ASP A 147 -16.22 -8.60 7.47
C ASP A 147 -14.90 -8.77 8.21
N ILE A 148 -13.94 -7.91 7.87
CA ILE A 148 -12.66 -7.76 8.56
C ILE A 148 -12.35 -6.26 8.69
N ARG A 149 -11.44 -5.89 9.58
CA ARG A 149 -11.05 -4.48 9.80
C ARG A 149 -10.09 -3.98 8.73
N GLY A 150 -10.20 -2.70 8.40
CA GLY A 150 -9.15 -1.93 7.73
C GLY A 150 -8.47 -0.90 8.65
N ASN A 151 -7.57 -0.10 8.10
CA ASN A 151 -6.84 0.90 8.88
C ASN A 151 -7.77 1.99 9.43
N HIS A 152 -8.85 2.35 8.74
CA HIS A 152 -9.82 3.32 9.22
C HIS A 152 -10.62 2.80 10.41
N ASP A 153 -10.92 1.50 10.43
CA ASP A 153 -11.66 0.84 11.51
C ASP A 153 -10.84 0.73 12.82
N THR A 154 -9.57 1.11 12.79
CA THR A 154 -8.64 1.03 13.92
C THR A 154 -7.97 2.35 14.28
N PHE A 155 -8.34 3.47 13.64
CA PHE A 155 -7.80 4.78 14.02
C PHE A 155 -8.08 5.10 15.49
N ASN A 156 -7.03 5.46 16.23
CA ASN A 156 -7.12 5.90 17.62
C ASN A 156 -7.70 4.83 18.57
N VAL A 157 -7.42 3.55 18.32
CA VAL A 157 -7.87 2.42 19.15
C VAL A 157 -6.71 1.88 19.99
N PRO A 158 -6.73 2.03 21.33
CA PRO A 158 -5.57 1.73 22.18
C PRO A 158 -5.31 0.23 22.45
N SER A 159 -6.25 -0.66 22.12
CA SER A 159 -6.12 -2.12 22.24
C SER A 159 -7.32 -2.83 21.61
N LEU A 160 -7.18 -4.12 21.32
CA LEU A 160 -8.29 -4.98 20.87
C LEU A 160 -9.43 -5.08 21.89
N ASP A 161 -9.11 -5.01 23.18
CA ASP A 161 -10.10 -5.07 24.26
C ASP A 161 -10.65 -3.69 24.65
N SER A 162 -10.29 -2.64 23.91
CA SER A 162 -10.78 -1.29 24.18
C SER A 162 -12.26 -1.17 23.86
N ASP A 163 -13.00 -0.38 24.66
CA ASP A 163 -14.37 -0.01 24.35
C ASP A 163 -14.53 0.77 23.04
N LEU A 164 -13.44 1.39 22.57
CA LEU A 164 -13.34 2.08 21.29
C LEU A 164 -13.16 1.12 20.10
N ASN A 165 -12.92 -0.18 20.34
CA ASN A 165 -12.88 -1.18 19.27
C ASN A 165 -14.29 -1.57 18.82
N PHE A 166 -14.95 -0.66 18.11
CA PHE A 166 -16.34 -0.81 17.69
C PHE A 166 -16.57 -1.94 16.69
N PHE A 167 -15.55 -2.40 15.96
CA PHE A 167 -15.66 -3.61 15.13
C PHE A 167 -16.24 -4.79 15.92
N THR A 168 -15.78 -5.02 17.14
CA THR A 168 -16.24 -6.14 17.99
C THR A 168 -17.70 -6.05 18.46
N LYS A 169 -18.31 -4.87 18.33
CA LYS A 169 -19.67 -4.57 18.80
C LYS A 169 -20.67 -4.42 17.65
N TYR A 170 -20.20 -3.99 16.48
CA TYR A 170 -21.05 -3.53 15.37
C TYR A 170 -20.87 -4.29 14.06
N SER A 171 -19.78 -5.04 13.88
CA SER A 171 -19.61 -5.88 12.70
C SER A 171 -20.26 -7.26 12.91
N ILE A 172 -20.46 -8.01 11.83
CA ILE A 172 -21.07 -9.35 11.88
C ILE A 172 -20.10 -10.39 12.46
N GLN A 173 -18.80 -10.28 12.19
CA GLN A 173 -17.80 -11.27 12.62
C GLN A 173 -17.01 -10.84 13.85
N GLY A 174 -17.00 -9.55 14.17
CA GLY A 174 -16.16 -8.98 15.23
C GLY A 174 -16.50 -9.43 16.64
N ASP A 175 -17.74 -9.85 16.89
CA ASP A 175 -18.20 -10.36 18.18
C ASP A 175 -17.49 -11.67 18.56
N LYS A 176 -17.26 -12.54 17.57
CA LYS A 176 -16.63 -13.86 17.69
C LYS A 176 -15.14 -13.81 17.37
N HIS A 177 -14.73 -12.88 16.53
CA HIS A 177 -13.40 -12.85 15.94
C HIS A 177 -12.80 -11.44 16.04
N LYS A 178 -11.96 -11.22 17.05
CA LYS A 178 -11.27 -9.93 17.24
C LYS A 178 -10.16 -9.66 16.21
N ARG A 179 -9.72 -10.68 15.48
CA ARG A 179 -8.63 -10.69 14.47
C ARG A 179 -8.92 -11.71 13.37
N SER A 180 -7.89 -12.16 12.65
CA SER A 180 -7.92 -13.22 11.64
C SER A 180 -8.77 -14.42 12.05
N TYR A 181 -9.55 -14.94 11.12
CA TYR A 181 -10.46 -16.06 11.34
C TYR A 181 -10.70 -16.83 10.05
N MET A 182 -11.37 -17.98 10.14
CA MET A 182 -11.78 -18.78 9.00
C MET A 182 -13.27 -19.10 9.05
N LYS A 183 -13.92 -19.15 7.89
CA LYS A 183 -15.21 -19.81 7.69
C LYS A 183 -15.08 -20.83 6.57
N GLN A 184 -15.79 -21.94 6.73
CA GLN A 184 -15.86 -22.98 5.71
C GLN A 184 -17.29 -23.16 5.25
N ILE A 185 -17.44 -23.40 3.95
CA ILE A 185 -18.71 -23.71 3.33
C ILE A 185 -18.52 -24.86 2.35
N THR A 186 -19.58 -25.62 2.13
CA THR A 186 -19.63 -26.65 1.08
C THR A 186 -20.72 -26.27 0.12
N VAL A 187 -20.39 -26.17 -1.16
CA VAL A 187 -21.34 -25.85 -2.24
C VAL A 187 -21.17 -26.90 -3.32
N GLY A 188 -22.25 -27.61 -3.64
CA GLY A 188 -22.18 -28.81 -4.47
C GLY A 188 -21.29 -29.86 -3.81
N LYS A 189 -20.26 -30.31 -4.52
CA LYS A 189 -19.28 -31.32 -4.06
C LYS A 189 -17.99 -30.72 -3.50
N ASP A 190 -17.82 -29.41 -3.60
CA ASP A 190 -16.58 -28.73 -3.26
C ASP A 190 -16.65 -28.04 -1.90
N LYS A 191 -15.55 -28.09 -1.16
CA LYS A 191 -15.39 -27.42 0.13
C LYS A 191 -14.46 -26.21 0.01
N TYR A 192 -14.93 -25.05 0.45
CA TYR A 192 -14.23 -23.77 0.36
C TYR A 192 -13.91 -23.24 1.76
N SER A 193 -12.67 -22.83 1.97
CA SER A 193 -12.23 -22.09 3.15
C SER A 193 -11.99 -20.64 2.81
N PHE A 194 -12.64 -19.74 3.53
CA PHE A 194 -12.40 -18.31 3.48
C PHE A 194 -11.62 -17.90 4.72
N ILE A 195 -10.39 -17.43 4.54
CA ILE A 195 -9.49 -17.05 5.64
C ILE A 195 -9.28 -15.54 5.63
N ALA A 196 -9.79 -14.88 6.67
CA ALA A 196 -9.64 -13.46 6.91
C ALA A 196 -8.28 -13.18 7.57
N ILE A 197 -7.54 -12.20 7.06
CA ILE A 197 -6.21 -11.79 7.55
C ILE A 197 -6.29 -10.37 8.08
N ASP A 198 -6.15 -10.22 9.39
CA ASP A 198 -6.15 -8.93 10.07
C ASP A 198 -4.73 -8.42 10.34
N ALA A 199 -4.20 -7.65 9.41
CA ALA A 199 -2.92 -6.96 9.53
C ALA A 199 -3.03 -5.58 10.18
N CYS A 200 -4.16 -5.20 10.79
CA CYS A 200 -4.28 -3.91 11.46
C CYS A 200 -3.33 -3.82 12.67
N GLN A 201 -2.80 -2.61 12.89
CA GLN A 201 -1.91 -2.35 14.01
C GLN A 201 -2.65 -2.48 15.35
N ASN A 202 -1.96 -3.02 16.35
CA ASN A 202 -2.44 -3.05 17.72
C ASN A 202 -1.29 -2.62 18.66
N PRO A 203 -1.37 -1.43 19.27
CA PRO A 203 -2.48 -0.47 19.22
C PRO A 203 -2.61 0.22 17.84
N GLY A 204 -3.82 0.68 17.50
CA GLY A 204 -4.12 1.40 16.27
C GLY A 204 -3.88 2.91 16.43
N THR A 205 -2.91 3.46 15.71
CA THR A 205 -2.56 4.88 15.81
C THR A 205 -3.55 5.79 15.07
N LYS A 206 -3.47 7.09 15.32
CA LYS A 206 -4.03 8.08 14.40
C LYS A 206 -3.32 8.02 13.05
N ARG A 207 -3.92 8.64 12.04
CA ARG A 207 -3.29 8.83 10.72
C ARG A 207 -1.95 9.57 10.84
N ALA A 208 -1.00 9.39 9.94
CA ALA A 208 -1.03 8.53 8.77
C ALA A 208 -0.22 7.23 8.94
N PHE A 209 0.38 6.99 10.11
CA PHE A 209 1.38 5.92 10.26
C PHE A 209 0.80 4.49 10.31
N ASN A 210 -0.52 4.35 10.33
CA ASN A 210 -1.21 3.06 10.21
C ASN A 210 -1.61 2.70 8.77
N PHE A 211 -1.06 3.38 7.76
CA PHE A 211 -1.25 3.02 6.35
C PHE A 211 -0.60 1.68 5.96
N VAL A 212 0.33 1.16 6.76
CA VAL A 212 0.96 -0.15 6.51
C VAL A 212 0.56 -1.12 7.62
N GLY A 213 0.05 -2.28 7.21
CA GLY A 213 -0.33 -3.36 8.10
C GLY A 213 0.88 -4.08 8.69
N ILE A 214 0.69 -4.69 9.86
CA ILE A 214 1.73 -5.45 10.57
C ILE A 214 1.15 -6.80 10.98
N LEU A 215 1.83 -7.87 10.56
CA LEU A 215 1.64 -9.23 11.04
C LEU A 215 2.90 -9.64 11.82
N ASP A 216 2.81 -9.64 13.15
CA ASP A 216 3.90 -10.19 13.96
C ASP A 216 4.00 -11.72 13.81
N VAL A 217 5.03 -12.31 14.42
CA VAL A 217 5.29 -13.75 14.34
C VAL A 217 4.11 -14.57 14.87
N ASN A 218 3.45 -14.13 15.95
CA ASN A 218 2.32 -14.84 16.55
C ASN A 218 1.09 -14.79 15.62
N GLN A 219 0.82 -13.63 15.03
CA GLN A 219 -0.27 -13.44 14.07
C GLN A 219 -0.03 -14.24 12.80
N THR A 220 1.21 -14.30 12.32
CA THR A 220 1.57 -15.11 11.15
C THR A 220 1.44 -16.60 11.45
N ASN A 221 1.86 -17.04 12.63
CA ASN A 221 1.64 -18.40 13.11
C ASN A 221 0.15 -18.76 13.19
N ALA A 222 -0.70 -17.86 13.69
CA ALA A 222 -2.14 -18.08 13.71
C ALA A 222 -2.75 -18.21 12.31
N ILE A 223 -2.22 -17.49 11.31
CA ILE A 223 -2.65 -17.65 9.90
C ILE A 223 -2.25 -19.03 9.37
N ILE A 224 -1.04 -19.50 9.69
CA ILE A 224 -0.59 -20.85 9.36
C ILE A 224 -1.50 -21.90 10.04
N ASP A 225 -1.87 -21.71 11.31
CA ASP A 225 -2.78 -22.60 12.02
C ASP A 225 -4.16 -22.71 11.33
N LEU A 226 -4.72 -21.58 10.87
CA LEU A 226 -5.98 -21.57 10.12
C LEU A 226 -5.85 -22.31 8.79
N ALA A 227 -4.72 -22.16 8.11
CA ALA A 227 -4.44 -22.81 6.84
C ALA A 227 -4.26 -24.33 6.98
N GLU A 228 -3.53 -24.77 8.00
CA GLU A 228 -3.39 -26.20 8.35
C GLU A 228 -4.73 -26.80 8.75
N ALA A 229 -5.53 -26.08 9.55
CA ALA A 229 -6.89 -26.52 9.90
C ALA A 229 -7.77 -26.65 8.65
N SER A 230 -7.67 -25.72 7.70
CA SER A 230 -8.35 -25.80 6.41
C SER A 230 -7.94 -27.07 5.65
N ARG A 231 -6.64 -27.31 5.47
CA ARG A 231 -6.11 -28.48 4.77
C ARG A 231 -6.55 -29.78 5.44
N LYS A 232 -6.38 -29.90 6.76
CA LYS A 232 -6.78 -31.07 7.56
C LYS A 232 -8.27 -31.39 7.42
N SER A 233 -9.09 -30.38 7.21
CA SER A 233 -10.54 -30.54 7.02
C SER A 233 -10.94 -30.98 5.59
N GLY A 234 -9.97 -31.16 4.69
CA GLY A 234 -10.20 -31.54 3.30
C GLY A 234 -10.75 -30.44 2.41
N ALA A 235 -10.46 -29.16 2.70
CA ALA A 235 -10.89 -28.06 1.84
C ALA A 235 -10.22 -28.14 0.45
N ASP A 236 -11.00 -27.92 -0.61
CA ASP A 236 -10.51 -27.95 -1.99
C ASP A 236 -9.95 -26.59 -2.43
N TYR A 237 -10.41 -25.50 -1.82
CA TYR A 237 -9.94 -24.15 -2.13
C TYR A 237 -9.82 -23.31 -0.87
N ILE A 238 -8.79 -22.47 -0.84
CA ILE A 238 -8.60 -21.39 0.13
C ILE A 238 -8.68 -20.06 -0.61
N VAL A 239 -9.64 -19.24 -0.18
CA VAL A 239 -9.78 -17.82 -0.54
C VAL A 239 -9.28 -17.02 0.64
N TRP A 240 -8.12 -16.39 0.47
CA TRP A 240 -7.58 -15.47 1.46
C TRP A 240 -8.19 -14.08 1.22
N PHE A 241 -8.45 -13.34 2.30
CA PHE A 241 -8.82 -11.94 2.16
C PHE A 241 -8.36 -11.12 3.36
N GLY A 242 -8.14 -9.84 3.15
CA GLY A 242 -7.73 -8.89 4.17
C GLY A 242 -7.88 -7.48 3.63
N HIS A 243 -7.51 -6.47 4.41
CA HIS A 243 -7.64 -5.10 3.94
C HIS A 243 -6.44 -4.64 3.11
N TYR A 244 -5.23 -4.77 3.66
CA TYR A 244 -4.01 -4.32 3.03
C TYR A 244 -3.57 -5.29 1.91
N PRO A 245 -3.20 -4.82 0.72
CA PRO A 245 -2.40 -5.58 -0.23
C PRO A 245 -1.13 -6.09 0.44
N THR A 246 -0.61 -7.23 -0.01
CA THR A 246 0.60 -7.82 0.57
C THR A 246 1.83 -6.93 0.40
N SER A 247 1.81 -5.97 -0.54
CA SER A 247 2.85 -4.95 -0.71
C SER A 247 2.89 -3.88 0.39
N SER A 248 1.79 -3.74 1.14
CA SER A 248 1.64 -2.86 2.30
C SER A 248 1.43 -3.64 3.60
N ILE A 249 1.97 -4.86 3.70
CA ILE A 249 2.03 -5.64 4.95
C ILE A 249 3.50 -5.90 5.33
N LEU A 250 3.87 -5.45 6.53
CA LEU A 250 5.08 -5.92 7.19
C LEU A 250 4.80 -7.23 7.92
N SER A 251 5.62 -8.24 7.63
CA SER A 251 5.52 -9.57 8.27
C SER A 251 6.91 -10.03 8.75
N PRO A 252 7.43 -9.46 9.84
CA PRO A 252 8.75 -9.81 10.36
C PRO A 252 8.86 -11.32 10.62
N GLY A 253 9.99 -11.92 10.28
CA GLY A 253 10.24 -13.35 10.48
C GLY A 253 9.82 -14.25 9.31
N THR A 254 9.29 -13.70 8.22
CA THR A 254 8.91 -14.47 7.01
C THR A 254 9.94 -14.37 5.88
N GLY A 255 11.11 -13.78 6.15
CA GLY A 255 12.15 -13.54 5.15
C GLY A 255 11.69 -12.65 3.99
N ASN A 256 12.43 -12.71 2.87
CA ASN A 256 12.24 -11.82 1.72
C ASN A 256 10.89 -12.00 1.00
N ARG A 257 10.19 -13.13 1.19
CA ARG A 257 8.90 -13.37 0.54
C ARG A 257 7.73 -12.74 1.30
N GLY A 258 7.92 -12.33 2.55
CA GLY A 258 6.84 -11.77 3.34
C GLY A 258 5.70 -12.78 3.56
N ILE A 259 4.52 -12.25 3.88
CA ILE A 259 3.26 -12.99 3.93
C ILE A 259 2.95 -13.76 2.63
N ARG A 260 3.41 -13.28 1.47
CA ARG A 260 3.22 -13.98 0.18
C ARG A 260 3.83 -15.38 0.15
N GLY A 261 4.89 -15.60 0.95
CA GLY A 261 5.49 -16.91 1.14
C GLY A 261 4.54 -17.88 1.84
N VAL A 262 3.78 -17.40 2.83
CA VAL A 262 2.75 -18.18 3.55
C VAL A 262 1.55 -18.44 2.64
N LEU A 263 1.00 -17.42 1.99
CA LEU A 263 -0.20 -17.55 1.16
C LEU A 263 0.01 -18.52 -0.01
N GLY A 264 1.18 -18.45 -0.65
CA GLY A 264 1.52 -19.34 -1.76
C GLY A 264 2.17 -20.67 -1.36
N HIS A 265 2.30 -20.97 -0.06
CA HIS A 265 2.75 -22.27 0.42
C HIS A 265 1.68 -23.36 0.21
N TYR A 266 0.40 -22.98 0.23
CA TYR A 266 -0.73 -23.89 0.14
C TYR A 266 -1.17 -24.06 -1.31
N ASP A 267 -1.14 -25.29 -1.84
CA ASP A 267 -1.60 -25.62 -3.20
C ASP A 267 -3.09 -25.24 -3.40
N GLU A 268 -3.87 -25.35 -2.32
CA GLU A 268 -5.29 -25.01 -2.23
C GLU A 268 -5.54 -23.49 -2.20
N GLY A 269 -4.53 -22.65 -1.93
CA GLY A 269 -4.67 -21.18 -1.85
C GLY A 269 -4.69 -20.49 -3.21
N TYR A 270 -5.86 -20.12 -3.73
CA TYR A 270 -5.99 -19.58 -5.09
C TYR A 270 -5.79 -18.07 -5.19
N VAL A 271 -6.37 -17.34 -4.24
CA VAL A 271 -6.52 -15.88 -4.36
C VAL A 271 -6.42 -15.19 -3.01
N TYR A 272 -5.78 -14.02 -2.98
CA TYR A 272 -5.81 -13.03 -1.91
C TYR A 272 -6.57 -11.80 -2.38
N LEU A 273 -7.68 -11.52 -1.71
CA LEU A 273 -8.58 -10.41 -1.99
C LEU A 273 -8.32 -9.26 -1.02
N SER A 274 -8.06 -8.07 -1.54
CA SER A 274 -7.78 -6.89 -0.72
C SER A 274 -8.46 -5.61 -1.23
N GLY A 275 -8.30 -4.54 -0.46
CA GLY A 275 -8.72 -3.17 -0.79
C GLY A 275 -7.60 -2.16 -0.53
N HIS A 276 -7.90 -1.09 0.19
CA HIS A 276 -6.94 -0.14 0.80
C HIS A 276 -6.27 0.88 -0.12
N LEU A 277 -5.79 0.52 -1.33
CA LEU A 277 -5.20 1.50 -2.26
C LEU A 277 -6.23 2.11 -3.22
N HIS A 278 -7.45 1.56 -3.24
CA HIS A 278 -8.60 2.01 -4.03
C HIS A 278 -8.28 1.88 -5.52
N THR A 279 -7.76 2.95 -6.13
CA THR A 279 -7.24 2.98 -7.51
C THR A 279 -5.98 3.84 -7.62
N LEU A 280 -5.39 4.22 -6.47
CA LEU A 280 -4.36 5.25 -6.33
C LEU A 280 -4.72 6.54 -7.09
N GLY A 281 -5.97 7.01 -6.92
CA GLY A 281 -6.49 8.19 -7.61
C GLY A 281 -6.65 7.99 -9.12
N GLY A 282 -6.91 6.75 -9.57
CA GLY A 282 -7.08 6.38 -10.97
C GLY A 282 -5.81 5.97 -11.71
N LEU A 283 -4.64 5.99 -11.05
CA LEU A 283 -3.36 5.56 -11.63
C LEU A 283 -3.36 4.07 -12.00
N ALA A 284 -4.05 3.25 -11.21
CA ALA A 284 -4.19 1.81 -11.45
C ALA A 284 -5.64 1.40 -11.21
N LYS A 285 -6.44 1.38 -12.29
CA LYS A 285 -7.87 1.01 -12.22
C LYS A 285 -8.10 -0.48 -11.97
N ASN A 286 -7.21 -1.33 -12.47
CA ASN A 286 -7.26 -2.79 -12.34
C ASN A 286 -5.98 -3.25 -11.64
N MET A 287 -6.03 -3.44 -10.33
CA MET A 287 -4.87 -3.85 -9.52
C MET A 287 -4.90 -5.34 -9.28
N TYR A 288 -4.43 -6.08 -10.29
CA TYR A 288 -4.33 -7.54 -10.28
C TYR A 288 -2.89 -7.97 -10.53
N ALA A 289 -2.45 -9.02 -9.84
CA ALA A 289 -1.17 -9.66 -10.11
C ALA A 289 -1.26 -11.16 -9.85
N LEU A 290 -0.52 -11.94 -10.65
CA LEU A 290 -0.14 -13.29 -10.28
C LEU A 290 1.19 -13.20 -9.52
N GLN A 291 1.18 -13.63 -8.25
CA GLN A 291 2.37 -13.61 -7.42
C GLN A 291 3.34 -14.73 -7.84
N ASP A 292 4.64 -14.54 -7.57
CA ASP A 292 5.66 -15.54 -7.93
C ASP A 292 5.48 -16.87 -7.18
N THR A 293 4.75 -16.83 -6.06
CA THR A 293 4.30 -17.99 -5.29
C THR A 293 2.96 -18.57 -5.78
N ASN A 294 2.50 -18.18 -6.98
CA ASN A 294 1.41 -18.78 -7.77
C ASN A 294 -0.01 -18.63 -7.21
N PHE A 295 -0.33 -17.51 -6.58
CA PHE A 295 -1.72 -17.16 -6.24
C PHE A 295 -2.08 -15.78 -6.85
N PHE A 296 -3.36 -15.54 -7.09
CA PHE A 296 -3.83 -14.23 -7.52
C PHE A 296 -3.87 -13.26 -6.35
N GLU A 297 -3.29 -12.09 -6.52
CA GLU A 297 -3.51 -10.96 -5.62
C GLU A 297 -4.36 -9.92 -6.35
N LEU A 298 -5.57 -9.72 -5.82
CA LEU A 298 -6.58 -8.91 -6.46
C LEU A 298 -7.06 -7.82 -5.50
N GLU A 299 -6.55 -6.62 -5.72
CA GLU A 299 -7.07 -5.45 -5.04
C GLU A 299 -8.32 -4.94 -5.79
N LEU A 300 -9.40 -4.75 -5.04
CA LEU A 300 -10.67 -4.26 -5.56
C LEU A 300 -10.72 -2.74 -5.45
N ALA A 301 -11.19 -2.09 -6.52
CA ALA A 301 -11.51 -0.66 -6.48
C ALA A 301 -12.58 -0.36 -5.41
N ASP A 302 -12.52 0.83 -4.82
CA ASP A 302 -13.28 1.11 -3.61
C ASP A 302 -14.78 1.31 -3.83
N TRP A 303 -15.55 0.98 -2.81
CA TRP A 303 -16.95 1.36 -2.73
C TRP A 303 -17.09 2.88 -2.54
N LYS A 304 -16.26 3.50 -1.70
CA LYS A 304 -16.31 4.90 -1.24
C LYS A 304 -16.53 5.97 -2.32
N ASP A 305 -15.85 5.87 -3.44
CA ASP A 305 -15.85 6.85 -4.53
C ASP A 305 -16.28 6.20 -5.85
N ASN A 306 -15.94 4.91 -6.07
CA ASN A 306 -16.21 4.24 -7.34
C ASN A 306 -17.45 3.33 -7.34
N ARG A 307 -17.96 2.94 -6.16
CA ARG A 307 -19.08 1.98 -5.97
C ARG A 307 -18.83 0.65 -6.68
N MET A 308 -17.59 0.15 -6.59
CA MET A 308 -17.22 -1.10 -7.23
C MET A 308 -17.41 -2.27 -6.26
N PHE A 309 -17.80 -3.41 -6.82
CA PHE A 309 -17.80 -4.70 -6.15
C PHE A 309 -17.35 -5.77 -7.14
N ARG A 310 -16.98 -6.95 -6.66
CA ARG A 310 -16.52 -8.06 -7.49
C ARG A 310 -17.46 -9.24 -7.36
N VAL A 311 -17.75 -9.90 -8.48
CA VAL A 311 -18.31 -11.25 -8.51
C VAL A 311 -17.21 -12.19 -8.95
N ALA A 312 -16.95 -13.23 -8.16
CA ALA A 312 -15.96 -14.24 -8.45
C ALA A 312 -16.58 -15.63 -8.40
N ALA A 313 -16.05 -16.58 -9.17
CA ALA A 313 -16.57 -17.92 -9.25
C ALA A 313 -15.46 -18.95 -9.38
N PHE A 314 -15.65 -20.07 -8.69
CA PHE A 314 -14.99 -21.34 -8.99
C PHE A 314 -15.95 -22.18 -9.81
N ASP A 315 -15.53 -22.60 -11.00
CA ASP A 315 -16.34 -23.41 -11.92
C ASP A 315 -15.50 -24.57 -12.44
N HIS A 316 -15.79 -25.78 -11.96
CA HIS A 316 -15.04 -27.01 -12.25
C HIS A 316 -13.53 -26.82 -12.01
N GLY A 317 -13.20 -26.08 -10.96
CA GLY A 317 -11.83 -25.80 -10.59
C GLY A 317 -11.16 -24.60 -11.22
N LEU A 318 -11.82 -23.89 -12.11
CA LEU A 318 -11.27 -22.67 -12.67
C LEU A 318 -11.78 -21.45 -11.90
N PHE A 319 -10.89 -20.55 -11.49
CA PHE A 319 -11.23 -19.32 -10.77
C PHE A 319 -11.35 -18.10 -11.69
N SER A 320 -12.57 -17.60 -11.91
CA SER A 320 -12.83 -16.42 -12.75
C SER A 320 -13.48 -15.31 -11.94
N PHE A 321 -13.29 -14.05 -12.32
CA PHE A 321 -13.93 -12.93 -11.64
C PHE A 321 -14.20 -11.75 -12.59
N ILE A 322 -15.07 -10.85 -12.15
CA ILE A 322 -15.33 -9.58 -12.80
C ILE A 322 -15.62 -8.50 -11.74
N ASP A 323 -15.08 -7.31 -11.97
CA ASP A 323 -15.32 -6.12 -11.14
C ASP A 323 -16.39 -5.29 -11.83
N ILE A 324 -17.46 -4.97 -11.09
CA ILE A 324 -18.65 -4.31 -11.62
C ILE A 324 -18.95 -3.07 -10.80
N LYS A 325 -19.42 -2.03 -11.47
CA LYS A 325 -19.96 -0.85 -10.80
C LYS A 325 -21.39 -1.14 -10.31
N HIS A 326 -21.73 -0.68 -9.11
CA HIS A 326 -23.09 -0.79 -8.58
C HIS A 326 -24.14 -0.31 -9.59
N LYS A 327 -25.21 -1.09 -9.76
CA LYS A 327 -26.30 -0.91 -10.75
C LYS A 327 -25.92 -1.07 -12.24
N ASP A 328 -24.72 -1.54 -12.56
CA ASP A 328 -24.35 -1.86 -13.95
C ASP A 328 -24.80 -3.27 -14.35
N TRP A 329 -26.05 -3.38 -14.78
CA TRP A 329 -26.74 -4.62 -15.14
C TRP A 329 -26.88 -4.83 -16.66
N PRO A 330 -26.94 -6.08 -17.18
CA PRO A 330 -26.67 -7.34 -16.47
C PRO A 330 -25.21 -7.51 -16.07
N ILE A 331 -24.95 -8.39 -15.11
CA ILE A 331 -23.61 -8.90 -14.82
C ILE A 331 -23.38 -10.10 -15.71
N ILE A 332 -22.26 -10.12 -16.44
CA ILE A 332 -21.89 -11.20 -17.37
C ILE A 332 -20.49 -11.69 -16.97
N LEU A 333 -20.36 -12.92 -16.50
CA LEU A 333 -19.08 -13.54 -16.15
C LEU A 333 -18.89 -14.83 -16.95
N VAL A 334 -17.94 -14.82 -17.90
CA VAL A 334 -17.56 -16.03 -18.65
C VAL A 334 -16.59 -16.85 -17.80
N THR A 335 -17.01 -18.05 -17.41
CA THR A 335 -16.20 -18.96 -16.58
C THR A 335 -15.44 -19.98 -17.42
N ASN A 336 -15.97 -20.37 -18.59
CA ASN A 336 -15.27 -21.18 -19.58
C ASN A 336 -15.67 -20.76 -21.01
N PRO A 337 -14.72 -20.57 -21.95
CA PRO A 337 -13.28 -20.52 -21.73
C PRO A 337 -12.88 -19.30 -20.91
N LYS A 338 -11.92 -19.49 -20.01
CA LYS A 338 -11.47 -18.50 -19.03
C LYS A 338 -10.63 -17.42 -19.69
N ASP A 339 -10.60 -16.22 -19.08
CA ASP A 339 -9.72 -15.16 -19.55
C ASP A 339 -8.27 -15.64 -19.50
N SER A 340 -7.53 -15.49 -20.60
CA SER A 340 -6.13 -15.89 -20.72
C SER A 340 -5.24 -15.29 -19.63
N MET A 341 -5.55 -14.08 -19.13
CA MET A 341 -4.83 -13.42 -18.03
C MET A 341 -5.03 -14.10 -16.68
N LEU A 342 -6.11 -14.85 -16.55
CA LEU A 342 -6.54 -15.46 -15.30
C LEU A 342 -6.14 -16.95 -15.18
N ASN A 343 -5.40 -17.53 -16.13
CA ASN A 343 -4.93 -18.91 -15.98
C ASN A 343 -3.81 -19.03 -14.91
N ILE A 344 -3.94 -19.99 -13.98
CA ILE A 344 -2.89 -20.31 -12.97
C ILE A 344 -2.28 -21.69 -13.26
N GLU A 345 -1.20 -21.73 -14.04
CA GLU A 345 -0.61 -22.98 -14.54
C GLU A 345 -0.30 -24.04 -13.47
N LYS A 346 0.09 -23.62 -12.25
CA LYS A 346 0.46 -24.55 -11.17
C LYS A 346 -0.71 -25.00 -10.28
N LYS A 347 -1.86 -24.33 -10.36
CA LYS A 347 -3.03 -24.60 -9.51
C LYS A 347 -4.24 -25.09 -10.29
N GLU A 348 -4.31 -24.81 -11.59
CA GLU A 348 -5.40 -25.20 -12.46
C GLU A 348 -4.87 -26.19 -13.49
N ASP A 349 -5.63 -27.25 -13.79
CA ASP A 349 -5.29 -28.17 -14.88
C ASP A 349 -5.73 -27.53 -16.21
N PRO A 350 -4.78 -27.13 -17.09
CA PRO A 350 -5.12 -26.49 -18.36
C PRO A 350 -5.92 -27.40 -19.29
N SER A 351 -5.84 -28.72 -19.10
CA SER A 351 -6.56 -29.69 -19.93
C SER A 351 -8.07 -29.64 -19.74
N LEU A 352 -8.56 -29.06 -18.63
CA LEU A 352 -9.98 -28.89 -18.36
C LEU A 352 -10.68 -28.04 -19.43
N GLN A 353 -10.07 -26.93 -19.83
CA GLN A 353 -10.63 -26.05 -20.86
C GLN A 353 -10.55 -26.71 -22.24
N VAL A 354 -9.42 -27.38 -22.54
CA VAL A 354 -9.18 -28.08 -23.83
C VAL A 354 -10.15 -29.24 -24.04
N LYS A 355 -10.52 -29.95 -22.97
CA LYS A 355 -11.45 -31.10 -23.02
C LYS A 355 -12.90 -30.71 -22.73
N SER A 356 -13.17 -29.42 -22.48
CA SER A 356 -14.51 -28.97 -22.12
C SER A 356 -15.51 -29.16 -23.27
N THR A 357 -16.77 -29.46 -22.94
CA THR A 357 -17.84 -29.62 -23.94
C THR A 357 -18.68 -28.35 -24.09
N HIS A 358 -18.63 -27.43 -23.13
CA HIS A 358 -19.50 -26.26 -23.05
C HIS A 358 -18.74 -24.97 -22.74
N ILE A 359 -19.07 -23.89 -23.44
CA ILE A 359 -18.91 -22.51 -22.98
C ILE A 359 -19.87 -22.31 -21.81
N ARG A 360 -19.43 -21.65 -20.75
CA ARG A 360 -20.19 -21.43 -19.50
C ARG A 360 -20.14 -19.97 -19.09
N ILE A 361 -21.32 -19.42 -18.80
CA ILE A 361 -21.52 -17.99 -18.53
C ILE A 361 -22.47 -17.87 -17.34
N LEU A 362 -22.02 -17.15 -16.31
CA LEU A 362 -22.88 -16.72 -15.21
C LEU A 362 -23.50 -15.36 -15.54
N LEU A 363 -24.83 -15.31 -15.48
CA LEU A 363 -25.62 -14.10 -15.72
C LEU A 363 -26.43 -13.74 -14.48
N PHE A 364 -26.41 -12.46 -14.13
CA PHE A 364 -27.22 -11.93 -13.04
C PHE A 364 -27.87 -10.62 -13.47
N ASP A 365 -29.18 -10.53 -13.30
CA ASP A 365 -29.96 -9.34 -13.59
C ASP A 365 -31.25 -9.33 -12.73
N PRO A 366 -31.72 -8.16 -12.27
CA PRO A 366 -33.04 -8.05 -11.63
C PRO A 366 -34.18 -8.46 -12.56
N GLU A 367 -34.05 -8.20 -13.86
CA GLU A 367 -35.03 -8.53 -14.88
C GLU A 367 -34.75 -9.89 -15.52
N GLU A 368 -35.77 -10.48 -16.15
CA GLU A 368 -35.61 -11.74 -16.87
C GLU A 368 -34.67 -11.59 -18.07
N ILE A 369 -33.75 -12.55 -18.24
CA ILE A 369 -32.87 -12.62 -19.41
C ILE A 369 -33.64 -13.24 -20.58
N ILE A 370 -33.95 -12.45 -21.61
CA ILE A 370 -34.62 -12.92 -22.84
C ILE A 370 -33.66 -13.69 -23.74
N SER A 371 -32.42 -13.22 -23.88
CA SER A 371 -31.45 -13.87 -24.77
C SER A 371 -30.02 -13.70 -24.27
N CYS A 372 -29.23 -14.76 -24.45
CA CYS A 372 -27.79 -14.76 -24.30
C CYS A 372 -27.19 -15.35 -25.57
N LYS A 373 -26.31 -14.61 -26.24
CA LYS A 373 -25.64 -15.04 -27.47
C LYS A 373 -24.15 -14.93 -27.32
N VAL A 374 -23.43 -15.91 -27.86
CA VAL A 374 -21.97 -15.97 -27.84
C VAL A 374 -21.42 -16.01 -29.25
N GLN A 375 -20.31 -15.32 -29.47
CA GLN A 375 -19.52 -15.35 -30.70
C GLN A 375 -18.06 -15.58 -30.31
N ILE A 376 -17.37 -16.48 -31.02
CA ILE A 376 -15.92 -16.64 -30.92
C ILE A 376 -15.28 -16.10 -32.19
N ASP A 377 -14.29 -15.25 -32.03
CA ASP A 377 -13.60 -14.51 -33.08
C ASP A 377 -14.59 -13.83 -34.04
N ASP A 378 -14.53 -14.16 -35.32
CA ASP A 378 -15.40 -13.62 -36.38
C ASP A 378 -16.50 -14.61 -36.80
N GLU A 379 -16.80 -15.64 -35.99
CA GLU A 379 -17.90 -16.57 -36.26
C GLU A 379 -19.28 -15.92 -36.10
N GLN A 380 -20.35 -16.64 -36.48
CA GLN A 380 -21.70 -16.19 -36.20
C GLN A 380 -22.05 -16.30 -34.71
N PHE A 381 -22.89 -15.37 -34.23
CA PHE A 381 -23.48 -15.47 -32.90
C PHE A 381 -24.34 -16.73 -32.78
N LYS A 382 -24.16 -17.47 -31.70
CA LYS A 382 -24.91 -18.68 -31.35
C LYS A 382 -25.66 -18.44 -30.05
N ASP A 383 -26.90 -18.89 -29.97
CA ASP A 383 -27.71 -18.75 -28.76
C ASP A 383 -27.23 -19.73 -27.67
N CYS A 384 -27.11 -19.23 -26.44
CA CYS A 384 -26.88 -20.02 -25.23
C CYS A 384 -28.22 -20.48 -24.65
N HIS A 385 -28.24 -21.61 -23.95
CA HIS A 385 -29.40 -22.08 -23.21
C HIS A 385 -29.12 -22.06 -21.70
N ASN A 386 -30.16 -21.81 -20.90
CA ASN A 386 -30.05 -21.79 -19.46
C ASN A 386 -30.12 -23.20 -18.87
N ILE A 387 -29.19 -23.52 -17.97
CA ILE A 387 -29.22 -24.74 -17.14
C ILE A 387 -29.88 -24.44 -15.79
N THR A 388 -29.59 -23.26 -15.25
CA THR A 388 -30.22 -22.73 -14.03
C THR A 388 -30.65 -21.30 -14.27
N LYS A 389 -31.22 -20.63 -13.25
CA LYS A 389 -31.53 -19.19 -13.33
C LYS A 389 -30.32 -18.35 -13.76
N ASN A 390 -29.13 -18.68 -13.25
CA ASN A 390 -27.94 -17.84 -13.42
C ASN A 390 -26.86 -18.48 -14.32
N LEU A 391 -26.99 -19.76 -14.70
CA LEU A 391 -26.01 -20.45 -15.54
C LEU A 391 -26.54 -20.65 -16.95
N TYR A 392 -25.84 -20.07 -17.93
CA TYR A 392 -26.08 -20.21 -19.36
C TYR A 392 -24.90 -20.93 -20.00
N VAL A 393 -25.19 -21.85 -20.91
CA VAL A 393 -24.17 -22.66 -21.56
C VAL A 393 -24.38 -22.76 -23.07
N ARG A 394 -23.29 -23.05 -23.78
CA ARG A 394 -23.31 -23.35 -25.21
C ARG A 394 -22.30 -24.43 -25.55
N GLU A 395 -22.74 -25.49 -26.23
CA GLU A 395 -21.83 -26.49 -26.78
C GLU A 395 -20.84 -25.87 -27.77
N TRP A 396 -19.59 -26.31 -27.69
CA TRP A 396 -18.50 -25.83 -28.55
C TRP A 396 -17.48 -26.93 -28.82
N GLN A 397 -16.54 -26.65 -29.73
CA GLN A 397 -15.45 -27.56 -30.10
C GLN A 397 -14.11 -26.88 -29.80
N PRO A 398 -13.50 -27.09 -28.61
CA PRO A 398 -12.25 -26.43 -28.21
C PRO A 398 -11.08 -26.71 -29.16
N ASP A 399 -11.10 -27.86 -29.84
CA ASP A 399 -10.07 -28.27 -30.81
C ASP A 399 -9.80 -27.22 -31.90
N ARG A 400 -10.82 -26.44 -32.25
CA ARG A 400 -10.74 -25.36 -33.25
C ARG A 400 -9.96 -24.14 -32.77
N TYR A 401 -9.75 -24.01 -31.46
CA TYR A 401 -9.17 -22.84 -30.78
C TYR A 401 -7.93 -23.21 -29.94
N LYS A 402 -7.27 -24.32 -30.28
CA LYS A 402 -6.16 -24.89 -29.51
C LYS A 402 -4.90 -24.05 -29.49
N LYS A 403 -4.71 -23.13 -30.44
CA LYS A 403 -3.45 -22.38 -30.62
C LYS A 403 -3.72 -20.89 -30.77
N GLY A 404 -2.94 -20.10 -30.05
CA GLY A 404 -3.02 -18.65 -30.07
C GLY A 404 -4.11 -18.10 -29.16
N GLN A 405 -4.31 -16.78 -29.29
CA GLN A 405 -5.32 -16.05 -28.54
C GLN A 405 -6.59 -15.90 -29.36
N HIS A 406 -7.71 -16.18 -28.71
CA HIS A 406 -9.05 -16.07 -29.28
C HIS A 406 -9.87 -15.08 -28.46
N ARG A 407 -10.94 -14.58 -29.06
CA ARG A 407 -11.83 -13.61 -28.42
C ARG A 407 -13.24 -14.15 -28.37
N ILE A 408 -13.84 -14.14 -27.18
CA ILE A 408 -15.24 -14.47 -26.97
C ILE A 408 -16.03 -13.19 -26.71
N ASN A 409 -17.09 -12.96 -27.49
CA ASN A 409 -18.04 -11.87 -27.30
C ASN A 409 -19.35 -12.46 -26.79
N VAL A 410 -19.89 -11.89 -25.73
CA VAL A 410 -21.19 -12.29 -25.17
C VAL A 410 -22.12 -11.10 -25.23
N VAL A 411 -23.34 -11.30 -25.74
CA VAL A 411 -24.40 -10.30 -25.80
C VAL A 411 -25.60 -10.83 -25.05
N VAL A 412 -26.11 -10.04 -24.10
CA VAL A 412 -27.28 -10.36 -23.29
C VAL A 412 -28.33 -9.29 -23.48
N THR A 413 -29.58 -9.73 -23.61
CA THR A 413 -30.77 -8.86 -23.68
C THR A 413 -31.76 -9.28 -22.61
N THR A 414 -32.30 -8.31 -21.87
CA THR A 414 -33.26 -8.49 -20.76
C THR A 414 -34.68 -8.09 -21.18
N ALA A 415 -35.67 -8.44 -20.34
CA ALA A 415 -37.08 -8.19 -20.57
C ALA A 415 -37.47 -6.70 -20.65
N ASP A 416 -36.78 -5.85 -19.91
CA ASP A 416 -36.94 -4.39 -19.97
C ASP A 416 -36.21 -3.73 -21.15
N GLY A 417 -35.63 -4.54 -22.05
CA GLY A 417 -34.97 -4.07 -23.26
C GLY A 417 -33.51 -3.63 -23.09
N ARG A 418 -32.91 -3.78 -21.89
CA ARG A 418 -31.47 -3.54 -21.74
C ARG A 418 -30.69 -4.57 -22.54
N ARG A 419 -29.65 -4.09 -23.23
CA ARG A 419 -28.73 -4.92 -24.00
C ARG A 419 -27.31 -4.57 -23.60
N LYS A 420 -26.55 -5.57 -23.17
CA LYS A 420 -25.15 -5.41 -22.77
C LYS A 420 -24.28 -6.45 -23.44
N SER A 421 -23.07 -6.05 -23.80
CA SER A 421 -22.08 -6.94 -24.39
C SER A 421 -20.75 -6.83 -23.68
N ILE A 422 -20.08 -7.97 -23.48
CA ILE A 422 -18.69 -8.02 -23.02
C ILE A 422 -17.82 -8.74 -24.05
N SER A 423 -16.52 -8.49 -23.98
CA SER A 423 -15.51 -9.16 -24.80
C SER A 423 -14.38 -9.62 -23.88
N GLN A 424 -14.03 -10.90 -23.95
CA GLN A 424 -12.96 -11.51 -23.17
C GLN A 424 -12.00 -12.24 -24.11
N GLN A 425 -10.72 -12.28 -23.76
CA GLN A 425 -9.72 -13.05 -24.50
C GLN A 425 -9.43 -14.35 -23.79
N PHE A 426 -9.36 -15.46 -24.51
CA PHE A 426 -8.98 -16.76 -23.97
C PHE A 426 -7.87 -17.41 -24.80
N ALA A 427 -7.15 -18.33 -24.19
CA ALA A 427 -6.12 -19.13 -24.85
C ALA A 427 -6.10 -20.52 -24.24
N LEU A 428 -6.03 -21.55 -25.10
CA LEU A 428 -6.03 -22.96 -24.70
C LEU A 428 -4.63 -23.60 -24.69
N ASP A 429 -3.61 -22.87 -25.16
CA ASP A 429 -2.19 -23.27 -25.18
C ASP A 429 -1.33 -22.54 -24.14
N ASN A 430 -1.96 -21.97 -23.11
CA ASN A 430 -1.33 -21.13 -22.09
C ASN A 430 -0.66 -19.85 -22.65
N THR A 431 -1.04 -19.37 -23.84
CA THR A 431 -0.67 -18.02 -24.30
C THR A 431 -1.31 -16.95 -23.41
N ASN A 432 -0.63 -16.61 -22.31
CA ASN A 432 -1.12 -15.70 -21.28
C ASN A 432 -0.70 -14.24 -21.58
N ARG A 433 -1.65 -13.31 -21.44
CA ARG A 433 -1.33 -11.88 -21.32
C ARG A 433 -1.01 -11.55 -19.87
N GLY A 434 0.22 -11.11 -19.62
CA GLY A 434 0.56 -10.61 -18.30
C GLY A 434 -0.30 -9.40 -17.90
N PHE A 435 -0.58 -9.26 -16.60
CA PHE A 435 -1.25 -8.08 -16.05
C PHE A 435 -0.49 -6.78 -16.34
N PRO A 436 -1.18 -5.62 -16.29
CA PRO A 436 -0.57 -4.30 -16.46
C PRO A 436 0.66 -4.10 -15.58
N THR A 437 1.73 -3.52 -16.13
CA THR A 437 3.02 -3.35 -15.44
C THR A 437 2.88 -2.53 -14.15
N ILE A 438 2.08 -1.45 -14.17
CA ILE A 438 1.87 -0.59 -13.00
C ILE A 438 1.23 -1.36 -11.85
N ALA A 439 0.18 -2.15 -12.12
CA ALA A 439 -0.47 -3.01 -11.13
C ALA A 439 0.52 -4.02 -10.52
N LYS A 440 1.31 -4.69 -11.36
CA LYS A 440 2.36 -5.61 -10.89
C LYS A 440 3.41 -4.91 -10.03
N MET A 441 3.84 -3.70 -10.40
CA MET A 441 4.79 -2.94 -9.59
C MET A 441 4.20 -2.61 -8.21
N ILE A 442 2.95 -2.15 -8.14
CA ILE A 442 2.29 -1.81 -6.88
C ILE A 442 2.12 -3.05 -5.99
N LEU A 443 1.65 -4.17 -6.53
CA LEU A 443 1.28 -5.35 -5.74
C LEU A 443 2.45 -6.30 -5.45
N LYS A 444 3.49 -6.34 -6.29
CA LYS A 444 4.63 -7.26 -6.10
C LYS A 444 5.82 -6.63 -5.38
N THR A 445 5.90 -5.30 -5.34
CA THR A 445 6.99 -4.63 -4.59
C THR A 445 6.72 -4.64 -3.08
N ASN A 446 7.76 -4.37 -2.30
CA ASN A 446 7.63 -4.06 -0.88
C ASN A 446 7.76 -2.55 -0.73
N LEU A 447 6.66 -1.86 -0.45
CA LEU A 447 6.63 -0.39 -0.35
C LEU A 447 7.58 0.13 0.73
N THR A 448 7.78 -0.63 1.82
CA THR A 448 8.70 -0.26 2.90
C THR A 448 10.13 -0.15 2.41
N HIS A 449 10.61 -1.12 1.62
CA HIS A 449 11.97 -1.06 1.07
C HIS A 449 12.15 0.08 0.07
N ILE A 450 11.12 0.41 -0.71
CA ILE A 450 11.14 1.58 -1.59
C ILE A 450 11.27 2.86 -0.77
N PHE A 451 10.46 3.04 0.27
CA PHE A 451 10.52 4.24 1.11
C PHE A 451 11.84 4.35 1.88
N GLN A 452 12.38 3.23 2.37
CA GLN A 452 13.73 3.18 2.98
C GLN A 452 14.82 3.59 1.99
N ALA A 453 14.77 3.08 0.75
CA ALA A 453 15.74 3.43 -0.30
C ALA A 453 15.65 4.91 -0.67
N MET A 454 14.43 5.44 -0.83
CA MET A 454 14.19 6.87 -1.08
C MET A 454 14.77 7.73 0.05
N PHE A 455 14.49 7.37 1.30
CA PHE A 455 15.01 8.06 2.47
C PHE A 455 16.54 8.03 2.53
N GLY A 456 17.15 6.86 2.34
CA GLY A 456 18.60 6.68 2.31
C GLY A 456 19.27 7.49 1.19
N PHE A 457 18.67 7.53 0.00
CA PHE A 457 19.13 8.35 -1.11
C PHE A 457 19.07 9.84 -0.77
N ALA A 458 17.96 10.33 -0.22
CA ALA A 458 17.81 11.73 0.18
C ALA A 458 18.83 12.13 1.28
N LEU A 459 19.07 11.24 2.23
CA LEU A 459 20.09 11.43 3.26
C LEU A 459 21.49 11.56 2.65
N ALA A 460 21.84 10.65 1.74
CA ALA A 460 23.10 10.69 1.00
C ALA A 460 23.23 11.97 0.15
N ALA A 461 22.16 12.39 -0.53
CA ALA A 461 22.14 13.61 -1.34
C ALA A 461 22.37 14.88 -0.52
N CYS A 462 21.91 14.92 0.74
CA CYS A 462 22.12 16.05 1.64
C CYS A 462 23.53 16.07 2.26
N ILE A 463 24.09 14.89 2.58
CA ILE A 463 25.36 14.79 3.35
C ILE A 463 26.59 14.64 2.43
N LEU A 464 26.54 13.76 1.43
CA LEU A 464 27.74 13.39 0.66
C LEU A 464 28.39 14.57 -0.04
N PRO A 465 27.67 15.44 -0.77
CA PRO A 465 28.31 16.52 -1.52
C PRO A 465 29.09 17.47 -0.61
N ILE A 466 28.52 17.88 0.51
CA ILE A 466 29.15 18.85 1.42
C ILE A 466 30.34 18.23 2.17
N CYS A 467 30.25 16.94 2.54
CA CYS A 467 31.35 16.21 3.18
C CYS A 467 32.52 15.95 2.23
N ILE A 468 32.24 15.62 0.97
CA ILE A 468 33.27 15.47 -0.08
C ILE A 468 33.97 16.81 -0.29
N LEU A 469 33.22 17.91 -0.40
CA LEU A 469 33.79 19.25 -0.55
C LEU A 469 34.62 19.67 0.66
N ARG A 470 34.17 19.35 1.88
CA ARG A 470 34.97 19.58 3.10
C ARG A 470 36.28 18.82 3.05
N THR A 471 36.23 17.52 2.73
CA THR A 471 37.41 16.66 2.68
C THR A 471 38.39 17.17 1.61
N TRP A 472 37.87 17.55 0.45
CA TRP A 472 38.68 18.13 -0.62
C TRP A 472 39.30 19.47 -0.19
N HIS A 473 38.56 20.32 0.53
CA HIS A 473 39.09 21.55 1.09
C HIS A 473 40.25 21.31 2.05
N GLU A 474 40.12 20.37 2.99
CA GLU A 474 41.18 20.05 3.96
C GLU A 474 42.45 19.52 3.25
N LEU A 475 42.28 18.69 2.23
CA LEU A 475 43.41 18.19 1.43
C LEU A 475 44.08 19.32 0.63
N ALA A 476 43.30 20.23 0.06
CA ALA A 476 43.83 21.38 -0.68
C ALA A 476 44.53 22.37 0.27
N TYR A 477 43.96 22.62 1.45
CA TYR A 477 44.55 23.44 2.51
C TYR A 477 45.89 22.86 2.99
N ALA A 478 45.97 21.53 3.13
CA ALA A 478 47.20 20.81 3.43
C ALA A 478 48.16 20.65 2.24
N ARG A 479 47.85 21.26 1.08
CA ARG A 479 48.63 21.18 -0.18
C ARG A 479 48.84 19.76 -0.72
N LYS A 480 47.98 18.81 -0.35
CA LYS A 480 48.05 17.40 -0.79
C LYS A 480 47.38 17.16 -2.15
N VAL A 481 46.51 18.06 -2.59
CA VAL A 481 45.80 17.98 -3.87
C VAL A 481 45.76 19.33 -4.56
N LYS A 482 45.63 19.33 -5.89
CA LYS A 482 45.52 20.58 -6.68
C LYS A 482 44.20 21.29 -6.40
N LYS A 483 44.24 22.62 -6.38
CA LYS A 483 43.06 23.48 -6.28
C LYS A 483 42.16 23.31 -7.52
N PRO A 484 40.83 23.18 -7.35
CA PRO A 484 39.94 23.06 -8.49
C PRO A 484 39.69 24.39 -9.19
N ASN A 485 39.65 24.36 -10.52
CA ASN A 485 39.29 25.52 -11.33
C ASN A 485 37.76 25.61 -11.53
N LEU A 486 37.10 26.35 -10.62
CA LEU A 486 35.64 26.45 -10.55
C LEU A 486 35.04 27.73 -11.19
N HIS A 487 35.75 28.40 -12.10
CA HIS A 487 35.38 29.76 -12.53
C HIS A 487 34.41 29.87 -13.73
N ARG A 488 34.40 28.90 -14.66
CA ARG A 488 33.84 29.14 -16.01
C ARG A 488 32.39 28.71 -16.29
N SER A 489 31.77 27.87 -15.46
CA SER A 489 30.39 27.36 -15.70
C SER A 489 29.47 27.63 -14.51
N TYR A 490 28.16 27.78 -14.77
CA TYR A 490 27.13 27.93 -13.73
C TYR A 490 27.19 26.81 -12.67
N PHE A 491 27.32 25.56 -13.11
CA PHE A 491 27.45 24.41 -12.21
C PHE A 491 28.71 24.50 -11.34
N ARG A 492 29.84 24.93 -11.92
CA ARG A 492 31.08 25.14 -11.19
C ARG A 492 30.98 26.29 -10.18
N ARG A 493 30.24 27.35 -10.51
CA ARG A 493 29.93 28.44 -9.55
C ARG A 493 29.10 27.91 -8.39
N MET A 494 28.12 27.04 -8.62
CA MET A 494 27.34 26.41 -7.55
C MET A 494 28.23 25.55 -6.64
N ILE A 495 29.09 24.71 -7.23
CA ILE A 495 30.08 23.91 -6.48
C ILE A 495 30.99 24.81 -5.64
N ARG A 496 31.45 25.94 -6.18
CA ARG A 496 32.28 26.90 -5.42
C ARG A 496 31.55 27.48 -4.21
N LYS A 497 30.26 27.79 -4.32
CA LYS A 497 29.45 28.28 -3.19
C LYS A 497 29.32 27.20 -2.11
N LEU A 498 28.98 25.98 -2.50
CA LEU A 498 28.91 24.83 -1.59
C LEU A 498 30.27 24.53 -0.95
N TRP A 499 31.36 24.69 -1.70
CA TRP A 499 32.71 24.55 -1.17
C TRP A 499 32.96 25.56 -0.06
N ILE A 500 32.68 26.84 -0.28
CA ILE A 500 32.89 27.88 0.75
C ILE A 500 32.04 27.58 1.98
N LEU A 501 30.76 27.21 1.79
CA LEU A 501 29.91 26.78 2.90
C LEU A 501 30.53 25.63 3.70
N SER A 502 31.12 24.64 3.03
CA SER A 502 31.78 23.50 3.68
C SER A 502 32.95 23.91 4.58
N THR A 503 33.49 25.13 4.44
CA THR A 503 34.56 25.64 5.31
C THR A 503 34.05 26.36 6.56
N VAL A 504 32.75 26.65 6.65
CA VAL A 504 32.16 27.44 7.73
C VAL A 504 31.52 26.53 8.78
N ASP A 505 32.33 26.14 9.76
CA ASP A 505 31.94 25.22 10.84
C ASP A 505 30.65 25.63 11.58
N ARG A 506 30.46 26.94 11.79
CA ARG A 506 29.29 27.51 12.48
C ARG A 506 27.95 27.23 11.79
N ILE A 507 27.96 26.98 10.48
CA ILE A 507 26.76 26.64 9.70
C ILE A 507 26.77 25.16 9.36
N LEU A 508 27.92 24.62 8.96
CA LEU A 508 28.05 23.25 8.51
C LEU A 508 27.67 22.24 9.58
N TYR A 509 28.22 22.34 10.79
CA TYR A 509 28.00 21.31 11.81
C TYR A 509 26.56 21.27 12.32
N PRO A 510 25.90 22.40 12.64
CA PRO A 510 24.49 22.38 13.01
C PRO A 510 23.58 21.86 11.88
N TYR A 511 23.89 22.19 10.62
CA TYR A 511 23.17 21.67 9.45
C TYR A 511 23.33 20.15 9.29
N LEU A 512 24.57 19.64 9.37
CA LEU A 512 24.80 18.20 9.30
C LEU A 512 24.17 17.46 10.49
N PHE A 513 24.24 18.04 11.68
CA PHE A 513 23.60 17.50 12.87
C PHE A 513 22.08 17.42 12.69
N SER A 514 21.43 18.45 12.14
CA SER A 514 19.98 18.41 11.91
C SER A 514 19.57 17.32 10.95
N ILE A 515 20.34 17.08 9.88
CA ILE A 515 20.09 15.96 8.95
C ILE A 515 20.26 14.61 9.66
N LEU A 516 21.34 14.42 10.41
CA LEU A 516 21.59 13.18 11.13
C LEU A 516 20.54 12.93 12.21
N TYR A 517 20.06 13.99 12.86
CA TYR A 517 18.98 13.92 13.82
C TYR A 517 17.70 13.33 13.20
N VAL A 518 17.40 13.62 11.92
CA VAL A 518 16.27 12.98 11.21
C VAL A 518 16.41 11.44 11.18
N LEU A 519 17.63 10.92 11.12
CA LEU A 519 17.86 9.47 11.14
C LEU A 519 17.64 8.86 12.52
N ILE A 520 18.25 9.44 13.57
CA ILE A 520 18.37 8.79 14.89
C ILE A 520 17.45 9.36 15.98
N GLY A 521 17.10 10.64 15.90
CA GLY A 521 16.46 11.38 16.98
C GLY A 521 14.94 11.23 16.99
N PRO A 522 14.29 11.51 18.13
CA PRO A 522 12.84 11.57 18.20
C PRO A 522 12.32 12.75 17.37
N TRP A 523 11.41 12.47 16.46
CA TRP A 523 10.79 13.46 15.57
C TRP A 523 9.72 14.26 16.28
N SER A 524 8.95 13.60 17.14
CA SER A 524 7.94 14.22 17.98
C SER A 524 7.58 13.33 19.17
N ILE A 525 7.13 13.98 20.26
CA ILE A 525 6.64 13.36 21.48
C ILE A 525 5.25 13.91 21.78
N GLY A 526 4.24 13.05 21.92
CA GLY A 526 2.88 13.50 22.23
C GLY A 526 1.84 12.39 22.18
N HIS A 527 0.56 12.77 22.13
CA HIS A 527 -0.56 11.83 22.13
C HIS A 527 -0.79 11.21 20.74
N ILE A 528 0.03 10.19 20.44
CA ILE A 528 -0.10 9.37 19.21
C ILE A 528 -1.48 8.68 19.17
N ILE A 529 -1.98 8.32 20.35
CA ILE A 529 -3.33 7.84 20.62
C ILE A 529 -3.88 8.71 21.76
N ASP A 530 -5.16 9.02 21.74
CA ASP A 530 -5.76 9.83 22.81
C ASP A 530 -5.57 9.18 24.17
N GLY A 531 -5.17 9.99 25.15
CA GLY A 531 -4.80 9.55 26.50
C GLY A 531 -3.45 8.83 26.60
N HIS A 532 -2.74 8.58 25.49
CA HIS A 532 -1.51 7.78 25.51
C HIS A 532 -0.35 8.49 24.81
N MET A 533 0.67 8.83 25.60
CA MET A 533 1.90 9.42 25.09
C MET A 533 2.72 8.39 24.29
N GLY A 534 3.39 8.88 23.26
CA GLY A 534 4.33 8.11 22.47
C GLY A 534 5.39 8.98 21.83
N ILE A 535 6.37 8.31 21.21
CA ILE A 535 7.53 8.93 20.56
C ILE A 535 7.63 8.40 19.14
N ILE A 536 7.86 9.30 18.18
CA ILE A 536 7.95 8.99 16.75
C ILE A 536 9.40 9.13 16.28
N PHE A 537 9.87 8.18 15.48
CA PHE A 537 11.19 8.15 14.84
C PHE A 537 11.05 7.88 13.33
N SER A 538 12.15 7.98 12.59
CA SER A 538 12.21 7.56 11.18
C SER A 538 11.92 6.07 10.99
N TRP A 539 12.36 5.24 11.94
CA TRP A 539 12.30 3.78 11.91
C TRP A 539 11.14 3.16 12.70
N GLY A 540 10.29 3.99 13.32
CA GLY A 540 9.08 3.50 14.00
C GLY A 540 8.59 4.39 15.13
N MET A 541 7.66 3.87 15.90
CA MET A 541 7.01 4.57 17.01
C MET A 541 6.95 3.69 18.25
N PHE A 542 7.02 4.31 19.43
CA PHE A 542 6.72 3.65 20.69
C PHE A 542 5.47 4.27 21.31
N VAL A 543 4.49 3.44 21.64
CA VAL A 543 3.25 3.86 22.32
C VAL A 543 2.70 2.67 23.10
N LYS A 544 2.23 2.91 24.33
CA LYS A 544 1.73 1.85 25.24
C LYS A 544 2.67 0.65 25.44
N GLY A 545 3.99 0.88 25.46
CA GLY A 545 4.97 -0.22 25.59
C GLY A 545 5.09 -1.11 24.35
N HIS A 546 4.40 -0.79 23.25
CA HIS A 546 4.53 -1.45 21.97
C HIS A 546 5.43 -0.66 21.03
N PHE A 547 6.27 -1.37 20.27
CA PHE A 547 7.00 -0.83 19.15
C PHE A 547 6.22 -1.08 17.85
N LEU A 548 5.97 -0.03 17.09
CA LEU A 548 5.35 -0.08 15.76
C LEU A 548 6.42 0.27 14.71
N PRO A 549 6.86 -0.69 13.89
CA PRO A 549 7.86 -0.46 12.86
C PRO A 549 7.47 0.67 11.89
N GLY A 550 8.44 1.50 11.57
CA GLY A 550 8.27 2.65 10.68
C GLY A 550 8.31 2.25 9.22
N THR A 551 7.36 2.76 8.44
CA THR A 551 7.29 2.57 6.99
C THR A 551 7.06 3.90 6.31
N LEU A 552 5.86 4.46 6.49
CA LEU A 552 5.49 5.78 5.99
C LEU A 552 6.34 6.88 6.64
N SER A 553 6.87 6.65 7.85
CA SER A 553 7.86 7.52 8.48
C SER A 553 9.06 7.77 7.57
N TYR A 554 9.60 6.75 6.87
CA TYR A 554 10.68 6.95 5.91
C TYR A 554 10.28 7.87 4.75
N LEU A 555 9.05 7.75 4.24
CA LEU A 555 8.53 8.64 3.19
C LEU A 555 8.37 10.08 3.69
N TYR A 556 7.88 10.27 4.93
CA TYR A 556 7.84 11.60 5.57
C TYR A 556 9.25 12.19 5.74
N GLY A 557 10.22 11.36 6.13
CA GLY A 557 11.62 11.74 6.23
C GLY A 557 12.22 12.14 4.88
N TYR A 558 11.90 11.38 3.82
CA TYR A 558 12.30 11.70 2.45
C TYR A 558 11.82 13.09 2.05
N PHE A 559 10.54 13.41 2.29
CA PHE A 559 10.01 14.73 1.99
C PHE A 559 10.62 15.85 2.85
N GLN A 560 10.86 15.61 4.13
CA GLN A 560 11.58 16.57 4.99
C GLN A 560 13.00 16.85 4.48
N LEU A 561 13.70 15.81 4.03
CA LEU A 561 15.05 15.96 3.48
C LEU A 561 15.01 16.68 2.13
N MET A 562 14.14 16.27 1.20
CA MET A 562 14.14 16.79 -0.17
C MET A 562 13.51 18.18 -0.33
N PHE A 563 12.49 18.52 0.47
CA PHE A 563 11.78 19.80 0.34
C PHE A 563 12.22 20.84 1.37
N CYS A 564 12.84 20.43 2.47
CA CYS A 564 13.35 21.38 3.48
C CYS A 564 14.87 21.36 3.53
N SER A 565 15.48 20.22 3.87
CA SER A 565 16.92 20.17 4.16
C SER A 565 17.80 20.38 2.92
N PHE A 566 17.42 19.79 1.79
CA PHE A 566 18.18 19.83 0.53
C PHE A 566 18.18 21.24 -0.08
N PRO A 567 17.05 21.95 -0.22
CA PRO A 567 17.06 23.35 -0.68
C PRO A 567 17.86 24.28 0.24
N LEU A 568 17.80 24.05 1.56
CA LEU A 568 18.49 24.89 2.54
C LEU A 568 20.01 24.90 2.36
N VAL A 569 20.65 23.80 1.95
CA VAL A 569 22.11 23.80 1.72
C VAL A 569 22.51 24.78 0.62
N PHE A 570 21.71 24.87 -0.44
CA PHE A 570 21.96 25.80 -1.55
C PHE A 570 21.66 27.24 -1.14
N ILE A 571 20.62 27.45 -0.34
CA ILE A 571 20.28 28.77 0.22
C ILE A 571 21.42 29.26 1.13
N TYR A 572 21.87 28.43 2.07
CA TYR A 572 23.00 28.76 2.94
C TYR A 572 24.27 29.00 2.13
N ALA A 573 24.57 28.18 1.13
CA ALA A 573 25.72 28.37 0.26
C ALA A 573 25.66 29.70 -0.50
N GLN A 574 24.48 30.10 -0.99
CA GLN A 574 24.27 31.40 -1.63
C GLN A 574 24.49 32.56 -0.65
N VAL A 575 23.91 32.49 0.54
CA VAL A 575 24.01 33.54 1.56
C VAL A 575 25.45 33.69 2.05
N VAL A 576 26.14 32.59 2.32
CA VAL A 576 27.56 32.59 2.72
C VAL A 576 28.43 33.13 1.60
N TRP A 577 28.15 32.80 0.34
CA TRP A 577 28.85 33.36 -0.82
C TRP A 577 28.67 34.88 -0.93
N ASP A 578 27.46 35.38 -0.75
CA ASP A 578 27.20 36.82 -0.78
C ASP A 578 27.95 37.52 0.36
N ARG A 579 27.93 36.93 1.57
CA ARG A 579 28.69 37.44 2.71
C ARG A 579 30.20 37.40 2.47
N TYR A 580 30.72 36.36 1.82
CA TYR A 580 32.11 36.23 1.43
C TYR A 580 32.55 37.35 0.49
N ASN A 581 31.77 37.63 -0.56
CA ASN A 581 32.08 38.72 -1.49
C ASN A 581 32.00 40.10 -0.83
N ILE A 582 31.01 40.29 0.07
CA ILE A 582 30.84 41.54 0.81
C ILE A 582 32.10 41.87 1.63
N LEU A 583 32.71 40.87 2.25
CA LEU A 583 33.89 41.03 3.10
C LEU A 583 35.21 41.11 2.32
N LEU A 584 35.24 40.62 1.07
CA LEU A 584 36.41 40.67 0.19
C LEU A 584 36.52 41.96 -0.60
N VAL A 585 35.39 42.48 -1.10
CA VAL A 585 35.36 43.67 -1.96
C VAL A 585 34.29 44.65 -1.46
N PRO A 586 34.52 45.34 -0.32
CA PRO A 586 33.56 46.27 0.25
C PRO A 586 33.22 47.42 -0.70
N GLU A 587 34.24 47.91 -1.43
CA GLU A 587 34.19 49.11 -2.26
C GLU A 587 33.33 48.99 -3.52
N LYS A 588 32.96 47.77 -3.95
CA LYS A 588 32.13 47.54 -5.16
C LYS A 588 30.65 47.29 -4.85
N GLN A 589 30.21 47.48 -3.61
CA GLN A 589 28.83 47.21 -3.23
C GLN A 589 27.90 48.38 -3.58
N ARG A 590 26.92 48.09 -4.45
CA ARG A 590 25.80 49.00 -4.71
C ARG A 590 24.70 48.80 -3.64
N PRO A 591 23.97 49.85 -3.24
CA PRO A 591 22.81 49.70 -2.37
C PRO A 591 21.79 48.76 -3.02
N LYS A 592 21.42 47.69 -2.33
CA LYS A 592 20.41 46.75 -2.82
C LYS A 592 19.04 47.41 -2.84
N THR A 593 18.35 47.32 -3.98
CA THR A 593 16.95 47.74 -4.11
C THR A 593 16.04 46.88 -3.23
N ILE A 594 14.82 47.37 -2.95
CA ILE A 594 13.83 46.61 -2.17
C ILE A 594 13.53 45.25 -2.84
N TRP A 595 13.37 45.23 -4.16
CA TRP A 595 13.17 44.01 -4.95
C TRP A 595 14.34 43.03 -4.84
N SER A 596 15.58 43.52 -4.90
CA SER A 596 16.77 42.68 -4.73
C SER A 596 16.82 42.04 -3.35
N ARG A 597 16.41 42.76 -2.29
CA ARG A 597 16.29 42.18 -0.94
C ARG A 597 15.17 41.13 -0.91
N THR A 598 14.00 41.43 -1.46
CA THR A 598 12.87 40.48 -1.49
C THR A 598 13.24 39.17 -2.18
N PHE A 599 13.87 39.21 -3.36
CA PHE A 599 14.32 37.99 -4.05
C PHE A 599 15.41 37.20 -3.31
N GLU A 600 16.18 37.84 -2.44
CA GLU A 600 17.18 37.18 -1.59
C GLU A 600 16.54 36.35 -0.47
N TYR A 601 15.45 36.85 0.13
CA TYR A 601 14.75 36.14 1.22
C TYR A 601 13.71 35.14 0.70
N LEU A 602 13.16 35.34 -0.49
CA LEU A 602 12.07 34.53 -1.04
C LEU A 602 12.32 33.01 -0.96
N PRO A 603 13.48 32.46 -1.40
CA PRO A 603 13.72 31.01 -1.32
C PRO A 603 13.69 30.47 0.11
N PHE A 604 14.25 31.22 1.07
CA PHE A 604 14.22 30.82 2.48
C PHE A 604 12.81 30.89 3.05
N CYS A 605 12.06 31.95 2.74
CA CYS A 605 10.66 32.09 3.15
C CYS A 605 9.78 30.97 2.57
N THR A 606 10.03 30.51 1.34
CA THR A 606 9.31 29.37 0.75
C THR A 606 9.54 28.07 1.51
N VAL A 607 10.80 27.77 1.88
CA VAL A 607 11.09 26.58 2.71
C VAL A 607 10.48 26.71 4.09
N LEU A 608 10.59 27.90 4.71
CA LEU A 608 10.01 28.18 6.02
C LEU A 608 8.48 28.02 6.01
N LEU A 609 7.80 28.54 4.99
CA LEU A 609 6.36 28.34 4.81
C LEU A 609 6.00 26.86 4.67
N THR A 610 6.81 26.10 3.93
CA THR A 610 6.64 24.65 3.80
C THR A 610 6.76 23.96 5.16
N GLU A 611 7.76 24.29 5.97
CA GLU A 611 7.91 23.75 7.33
C GLU A 611 6.74 24.14 8.24
N ILE A 612 6.24 25.38 8.16
CA ILE A 612 5.07 25.85 8.92
C ILE A 612 3.83 25.03 8.56
N VAL A 613 3.57 24.83 7.26
CA VAL A 613 2.43 24.02 6.79
C VAL A 613 2.55 22.58 7.30
N LEU A 614 3.75 21.98 7.19
CA LEU A 614 3.99 20.61 7.68
C LEU A 614 3.86 20.49 9.20
N ALA A 615 4.30 21.50 9.96
CA ALA A 615 4.11 21.57 11.40
C ALA A 615 2.62 21.73 11.77
N GLY A 616 1.86 22.51 10.98
CA GLY A 616 0.42 22.68 11.13
C GLY A 616 -0.37 21.38 10.92
N PHE A 617 0.03 20.55 9.93
CA PHE A 617 -0.52 19.21 9.79
C PHE A 617 -0.22 18.34 11.00
N PHE A 618 1.02 18.36 11.49
CA PHE A 618 1.42 17.56 12.66
C PHE A 618 0.66 17.96 13.92
N TRP A 619 0.48 19.27 14.14
CA TRP A 619 -0.39 19.80 15.20
C TRP A 619 -1.80 19.25 15.05
N SER A 620 -2.39 19.39 13.86
CA SER A 620 -3.81 19.05 13.64
C SER A 620 -4.11 17.57 13.89
N ILE A 621 -3.12 16.69 13.69
CA ILE A 621 -3.23 15.24 13.89
C ILE A 621 -2.93 14.85 15.34
N TYR A 622 -1.81 15.31 15.90
CA TYR A 622 -1.25 14.83 17.17
C TYR A 622 -1.34 15.84 18.32
N GLY A 623 -1.95 16.98 18.09
CA GLY A 623 -2.16 18.04 19.07
C GLY A 623 -0.96 18.96 19.30
N PRO A 624 -1.16 20.01 20.13
CA PRO A 624 -0.16 21.06 20.36
C PRO A 624 1.10 20.55 21.06
N LEU A 625 1.00 19.54 21.94
CA LEU A 625 2.16 18.96 22.62
C LEU A 625 3.16 18.36 21.62
N SER A 626 2.65 17.61 20.64
CA SER A 626 3.46 17.01 19.57
C SER A 626 4.11 18.05 18.66
N ALA A 627 3.44 19.19 18.45
CA ALA A 627 4.01 20.32 17.74
C ALA A 627 5.12 21.01 18.55
N PHE A 628 4.90 21.24 19.85
CA PHE A 628 5.88 21.88 20.73
C PHE A 628 7.11 21.00 20.99
N LEU A 629 6.89 19.73 21.35
CA LEU A 629 7.90 18.68 21.46
C LEU A 629 8.09 17.99 20.10
N GLY A 630 8.24 18.79 19.04
CA GLY A 630 8.42 18.31 17.67
C GLY A 630 9.79 18.70 17.11
N PRO A 631 10.90 18.06 17.54
CA PRO A 631 12.23 18.42 17.08
C PRO A 631 12.40 18.46 15.55
N LEU A 632 11.70 17.57 14.82
CA LEU A 632 11.73 17.54 13.36
C LEU A 632 11.03 18.74 12.71
N ARG A 633 10.09 19.39 13.41
CA ARG A 633 9.19 20.41 12.84
C ARG A 633 9.43 21.79 13.40
N THR A 634 9.18 21.99 14.70
CA THR A 634 9.24 23.33 15.30
C THR A 634 10.66 23.71 15.67
N TRP A 635 11.47 22.77 16.17
CA TRP A 635 12.85 23.08 16.56
C TRP A 635 13.74 23.22 15.33
N SER A 636 13.51 22.42 14.28
CA SER A 636 14.21 22.58 12.98
C SER A 636 13.99 23.98 12.41
N MET A 637 12.77 24.49 12.49
CA MET A 637 12.43 25.83 12.02
C MET A 637 13.21 26.92 12.75
N VAL A 638 13.28 26.84 14.09
CA VAL A 638 14.08 27.77 14.91
C VAL A 638 15.56 27.69 14.55
N LEU A 639 16.09 26.48 14.41
CA LEU A 639 17.47 26.24 14.00
C LEU A 639 17.73 26.83 12.60
N HIS A 640 16.83 26.63 11.64
CA HIS A 640 17.00 27.12 10.28
C HIS A 640 17.01 28.64 10.20
N CYS A 641 16.16 29.31 10.98
CA CYS A 641 16.16 30.77 11.15
C CYS A 641 17.48 31.26 11.78
N ALA A 642 17.96 30.59 12.83
CA ALA A 642 19.24 30.92 13.45
C ALA A 642 20.41 30.76 12.47
N LEU A 643 20.48 29.64 11.74
CA LEU A 643 21.52 29.39 10.74
C LEU A 643 21.47 30.40 9.60
N PHE A 644 20.29 30.76 9.12
CA PHE A 644 20.13 31.78 8.09
C PHE A 644 20.64 33.14 8.57
N TYR A 645 20.26 33.56 9.79
CA TYR A 645 20.75 34.80 10.39
C TYR A 645 22.27 34.79 10.59
N TRP A 646 22.83 33.69 11.10
CA TRP A 646 24.27 33.53 11.28
C TRP A 646 25.01 33.56 9.94
N ALA A 647 24.49 32.94 8.89
CA ALA A 647 25.09 32.96 7.56
C ALA A 647 25.21 34.39 7.01
N LYS A 648 24.20 35.24 7.26
CA LYS A 648 24.24 36.67 6.86
C LYS A 648 25.20 37.51 7.69
N THR A 649 25.43 37.14 8.94
CA THR A 649 26.20 37.93 9.92
C THR A 649 27.60 37.35 10.19
N LEU A 650 28.08 36.40 9.37
CA LEU A 650 29.38 35.75 9.57
C LEU A 650 30.52 36.77 9.71
N PRO A 651 31.38 36.64 10.73
CA PRO A 651 32.57 37.47 10.87
C PRO A 651 33.68 37.02 9.91
N LYS A 652 34.58 37.93 9.51
CA LYS A 652 35.62 37.65 8.50
C LYS A 652 36.50 36.44 8.82
N TYR A 653 36.84 36.23 10.10
CA TYR A 653 37.72 35.12 10.50
C TYR A 653 37.14 33.73 10.19
N THR A 654 35.80 33.56 10.14
CA THR A 654 35.19 32.24 9.84
C THR A 654 35.33 31.86 8.37
N LEU A 655 35.71 32.80 7.50
CA LEU A 655 35.91 32.60 6.07
C LEU A 655 37.39 32.54 5.66
N LYS A 656 38.31 32.74 6.63
CA LYS A 656 39.76 32.80 6.38
C LYS A 656 40.29 31.53 5.71
N SER A 657 39.76 30.36 6.08
CA SER A 657 40.16 29.08 5.48
C SER A 657 39.83 29.02 3.99
N ALA A 658 38.62 29.42 3.61
CA ALA A 658 38.20 29.52 2.21
C ALA A 658 39.05 30.53 1.43
N MET A 659 39.29 31.72 1.99
CA MET A 659 40.14 32.75 1.37
C MET A 659 41.54 32.21 1.06
N THR A 660 42.15 31.50 2.01
CA THR A 660 43.51 30.95 1.89
C THR A 660 43.68 29.95 0.74
N VAL A 661 42.61 29.26 0.34
CA VAL A 661 42.66 28.20 -0.69
C VAL A 661 42.15 28.67 -2.04
N LEU A 662 41.24 29.66 -2.05
CA LEU A 662 40.55 30.14 -3.25
C LEU A 662 41.17 31.41 -3.86
N GLU A 663 41.96 32.15 -3.08
CA GLU A 663 42.91 33.16 -3.58
C GLU A 663 44.25 32.47 -3.86
#